data_AF-A0A514X111-F1
#
_entry.id   AF-A0A514X111-F1
#
_cell.length_a   1.000
_cell.length_b   1.000
_cell.length_c   1.000
_cell.angle_alpha   90.00
_cell.angle_beta   90.00
_cell.angle_gamma   90.00
#
_symmetry.space_group_name_H-M   'P 1'
#
loop_
_entity.id
_entity.type
_entity.pdbx_description
1 polymer ?
#
loop_
_entity_poly.entity_id
_entity_poly.type
_entity_poly.pdbx_seq_one_letter_code
_entity_poly.pdbx_strand_id
1 'polypeptide(L)'
;MSEKLWKVAVDAPLPEALTYSFSEPLQRGQLVNAPLGKRKVKGLALGPTETLPEFQIKSIDSIDEEYRPLPEPFVKWLEWLASYYLHPVGQVVQSAFPPLKKQEKTRASKRAPVIPQLEADTQLDLTPEQQKCFEDISKHEGFSTHLLFGVTGSGKTEVYLRLLDKVLKEGKRGLVLVPEISLTPQLVQRFARRFGDKIAATHSQLTDRERTNQWWDIVDGKKSILIGARSALFCPIEDLGLIIVDEEHEPSFKQDEKLKYNGRDAAVMLGKMMNCPVVLGSATPSLETWKNAQEGKYHLHTLKNRVAGRALPTIEVIDLRQQKADDDKQKMMVQKYSHLPFWLSPELFEKMHEVLDQGDQAALFLNRRGVAQMVVCPACGHTRECPNCDISLTLHAGSHLICHYCDYHEQFKTKCPDCKEGEMEAIGLGTELLENDLTRLFPGKKIARADRDEIQSRADLEELISNMETGEIDILVGTQMIAKGLDFPKLKLVGLVLADVGFNLPDFRATERSFQLITQMSGRSGRHVKEGESPGYVIIQTFNTEHESITFARNHDYEGFANNELMIRGALNYPPVGKLVGMRIQGTHLGKVEETARLLARRAQSLKEKFPQYASMEVLGPAEAPLAKLRGQFRYHLLLKTNQNSIVNPFARQLLGDQEWVPSGVKILVDIDPMNLL
;
A
#
# COMPACT_ATOMS: atom_id res chain seq x y z
N MET A 1 0.42 7.31 51.56
CA MET A 1 0.47 8.12 50.34
C MET A 1 -0.95 8.23 49.82
N SER A 2 -1.44 9.42 49.45
CA SER A 2 -2.78 9.56 48.87
C SER A 2 -2.82 8.85 47.52
N GLU A 3 -3.85 8.02 47.28
CA GLU A 3 -4.07 7.39 45.98
C GLU A 3 -4.21 8.46 44.89
N LYS A 4 -3.36 8.38 43.87
CA LYS A 4 -3.43 9.26 42.70
C LYS A 4 -4.25 8.58 41.61
N LEU A 5 -4.97 9.37 40.82
CA LEU A 5 -5.73 8.87 39.68
C LEU A 5 -4.90 8.96 38.39
N TRP A 6 -5.03 7.94 37.56
CA TRP A 6 -4.26 7.76 36.34
C TRP A 6 -5.16 7.36 35.17
N LYS A 7 -4.90 7.95 34.00
CA LYS A 7 -5.44 7.45 32.73
C LYS A 7 -4.59 6.28 32.26
N VAL A 8 -5.24 5.14 32.03
CA VAL A 8 -4.59 3.91 31.58
C VAL A 8 -5.28 3.39 30.32
N ALA A 9 -4.51 3.28 29.24
CA ALA A 9 -4.95 2.70 27.98
C ALA A 9 -4.90 1.17 28.08
N VAL A 10 -6.05 0.54 28.27
CA VAL A 10 -6.21 -0.92 28.36
C VAL A 10 -6.86 -1.47 27.09
N ASP A 11 -6.62 -2.74 26.75
CA ASP A 11 -7.20 -3.38 25.57
C ASP A 11 -8.74 -3.53 25.64
N ALA A 12 -9.42 -2.44 25.34
CA ALA A 12 -10.86 -2.28 25.30
C ALA A 12 -11.25 -1.47 24.05
N PRO A 13 -12.41 -1.75 23.42
CA PRO A 13 -12.90 -0.99 22.28
C PRO A 13 -13.52 0.35 22.73
N LEU A 14 -12.78 1.12 23.54
CA LEU A 14 -13.21 2.42 24.05
C LEU A 14 -12.37 3.53 23.40
N PRO A 15 -13.00 4.62 22.94
CA PRO A 15 -12.27 5.74 22.34
C PRO A 15 -11.22 6.34 23.29
N GLU A 16 -11.55 6.42 24.58
CA GLU A 16 -10.72 7.03 25.62
C GLU A 16 -10.12 6.01 26.59
N ALA A 17 -9.04 6.42 27.25
CA ALA A 17 -8.43 5.66 28.33
C ALA A 17 -9.28 5.68 29.61
N LEU A 18 -9.23 4.59 30.37
CA LEU A 18 -9.96 4.43 31.63
C LEU A 18 -9.18 5.04 32.80
N THR A 19 -9.89 5.50 33.81
CA THR A 19 -9.30 6.07 35.03
C THR A 19 -9.15 4.98 36.10
N TYR A 20 -7.95 4.86 36.69
CA TYR A 20 -7.62 3.95 37.79
C TYR A 20 -6.96 4.72 38.94
N SER A 21 -7.03 4.18 40.16
CA SER A 21 -6.22 4.67 41.28
C SER A 21 -4.92 3.89 41.41
N PHE A 22 -3.87 4.52 41.92
CA PHE A 22 -2.63 3.84 42.29
C PHE A 22 -1.89 4.61 43.37
N SER A 23 -1.32 3.88 44.33
CA SER A 23 -0.69 4.44 45.53
C SER A 23 0.82 4.60 45.38
N GLU A 24 1.46 3.84 44.48
CA GLU A 24 2.91 3.88 44.25
C GLU A 24 3.29 4.91 43.17
N PRO A 25 4.56 5.36 43.13
CA PRO A 25 5.04 6.22 42.05
C PRO A 25 4.91 5.54 40.69
N LEU A 26 4.15 6.17 39.80
CA LEU A 26 3.99 5.76 38.42
C LEU A 26 4.43 6.91 37.51
N GLN A 27 4.99 6.59 36.35
CA GLN A 27 5.33 7.55 35.31
C GLN A 27 4.59 7.19 34.01
N ARG A 28 4.40 8.21 33.17
CA ARG A 28 3.83 8.02 31.84
C ARG A 28 4.71 7.10 31.00
N GLY A 29 4.07 6.24 30.20
CA GLY A 29 4.76 5.22 29.41
C GLY A 29 5.05 3.91 30.16
N GLN A 30 4.77 3.80 31.46
CA GLN A 30 4.87 2.53 32.17
C GLN A 30 3.74 1.58 31.81
N LEU A 31 4.08 0.32 31.64
CA LEU A 31 3.13 -0.77 31.49
C LEU A 31 2.68 -1.23 32.88
N VAL A 32 1.37 -1.44 33.04
CA VAL A 32 0.75 -1.82 34.31
C VAL A 32 -0.23 -2.98 34.10
N ASN A 33 -0.45 -3.76 35.15
CA ASN A 33 -1.52 -4.74 35.21
C ASN A 33 -2.72 -4.13 35.93
N ALA A 34 -3.89 -4.15 35.29
CA ALA A 34 -5.10 -3.54 35.83
C ALA A 34 -6.35 -4.41 35.61
N PRO A 35 -7.36 -4.31 36.51
CA PRO A 35 -8.61 -5.04 36.37
C PRO A 35 -9.56 -4.37 35.36
N LEU A 36 -10.00 -5.11 34.35
CA LEU A 36 -11.03 -4.68 33.38
C LEU A 36 -12.24 -5.61 33.46
N GLY A 37 -13.31 -5.16 34.12
CA GLY A 37 -14.43 -6.04 34.45
C GLY A 37 -14.00 -7.18 35.38
N LYS A 38 -14.11 -8.44 34.92
CA LYS A 38 -13.66 -9.65 35.63
C LYS A 38 -12.26 -10.14 35.23
N ARG A 39 -11.68 -9.59 34.15
CA ARG A 39 -10.36 -10.00 33.64
C ARG A 39 -9.27 -9.05 34.13
N LYS A 40 -8.02 -9.54 34.18
CA LYS A 40 -6.82 -8.72 34.34
C LYS A 40 -6.22 -8.47 32.97
N VAL A 41 -5.81 -7.24 32.69
CA VAL A 41 -5.26 -6.83 31.40
C VAL A 41 -4.02 -5.97 31.60
N LYS A 42 -3.13 -5.98 30.61
CA LYS A 42 -2.03 -5.01 30.53
C LYS A 42 -2.57 -3.68 30.00
N GLY A 43 -2.07 -2.58 30.54
CA GLY A 43 -2.38 -1.23 30.08
C GLY A 43 -1.19 -0.31 30.17
N LEU A 44 -1.18 0.75 29.36
CA LEU A 44 -0.14 1.77 29.39
C LEU A 44 -0.63 2.98 30.17
N ALA A 45 0.15 3.42 31.15
CA ALA A 45 -0.09 4.65 31.89
C ALA A 45 0.11 5.87 30.96
N LEU A 46 -0.97 6.60 30.67
CA LEU A 46 -0.93 7.81 29.85
C LEU A 46 -0.71 9.07 30.69
N GLY A 47 -0.90 9.03 32.01
CA GLY A 47 -0.62 10.19 32.85
C GLY A 47 -1.60 10.35 34.00
N PRO A 48 -1.26 11.22 34.98
CA PRO A 48 -2.16 11.54 36.07
C PRO A 48 -3.40 12.30 35.56
N THR A 49 -4.51 12.17 36.26
CA THR A 49 -5.75 12.89 35.97
C THR A 49 -6.41 13.34 37.27
N GLU A 50 -7.06 14.49 37.27
CA GLU A 50 -7.90 14.93 38.39
C GLU A 50 -9.39 14.69 38.11
N THR A 51 -9.74 14.36 36.87
CA THR A 51 -11.10 14.07 36.45
C THR A 51 -11.62 12.77 37.08
N LEU A 52 -12.66 12.90 37.90
CA LEU A 52 -13.41 11.77 38.44
C LEU A 52 -14.38 11.22 37.39
N PRO A 53 -14.33 9.92 37.08
CA PRO A 53 -15.28 9.29 36.17
C PRO A 53 -16.64 9.07 36.86
N GLU A 54 -17.70 8.87 36.06
CA GLU A 54 -19.03 8.51 36.54
C GLU A 54 -19.15 7.03 36.96
N PHE A 55 -18.11 6.23 36.73
CA PHE A 55 -18.04 4.81 37.08
C PHE A 55 -17.14 4.56 38.30
N GLN A 56 -17.31 3.38 38.91
CA GLN A 56 -16.50 2.96 40.06
C GLN A 56 -15.02 2.82 39.67
N ILE A 57 -14.15 3.58 40.35
CA ILE A 57 -12.69 3.51 40.19
C ILE A 57 -12.17 2.21 40.81
N LYS A 58 -11.28 1.52 40.09
CA LYS A 58 -10.50 0.38 40.59
C LYS A 58 -9.02 0.77 40.71
N SER A 59 -8.29 0.08 41.58
CA SER A 59 -6.84 0.24 41.68
C SER A 59 -6.11 -0.53 40.59
N ILE A 60 -4.97 0.01 40.13
CA ILE A 60 -3.96 -0.75 39.39
C ILE A 60 -3.42 -1.87 40.31
N ASP A 61 -3.19 -3.07 39.75
CA ASP A 61 -2.73 -4.24 40.52
C ASP A 61 -1.21 -4.19 40.76
N SER A 62 -0.42 -3.84 39.74
CA SER A 62 1.05 -3.79 39.78
C SER A 62 1.64 -3.10 38.54
N ILE A 63 2.88 -2.62 38.63
CA ILE A 63 3.71 -2.23 37.48
C ILE A 63 4.31 -3.48 36.83
N ASP A 64 4.34 -3.56 35.50
CA ASP A 64 4.98 -4.66 34.77
C ASP A 64 6.48 -4.36 34.59
N GLU A 65 7.32 -4.95 35.44
CA GLU A 65 8.77 -4.74 35.48
C GLU A 65 9.51 -5.33 34.27
N GLU A 66 8.85 -6.17 33.45
CA GLU A 66 9.44 -6.75 32.25
C GLU A 66 9.81 -5.66 31.22
N TYR A 67 9.09 -4.53 31.24
CA TYR A 67 9.22 -3.46 30.25
C TYR A 67 9.73 -2.17 30.89
N ARG A 68 10.73 -1.57 30.24
CA ARG A 68 11.07 -0.18 30.53
C ARG A 68 9.92 0.74 30.13
N PRO A 69 9.76 1.89 30.80
CA PRO A 69 8.80 2.90 30.36
C PRO A 69 9.05 3.26 28.89
N LEU A 70 7.98 3.29 28.10
CA LEU A 70 8.08 3.74 26.71
C LEU A 70 8.51 5.21 26.65
N PRO A 71 9.39 5.61 25.72
CA PRO A 71 9.80 7.00 25.58
C PRO A 71 8.61 7.93 25.37
N GLU A 72 8.60 9.09 26.04
CA GLU A 72 7.50 10.06 25.98
C GLU A 72 7.08 10.44 24.55
N PRO A 73 8.01 10.71 23.60
CA PRO A 73 7.60 11.02 22.23
C PRO A 73 6.91 9.85 21.52
N PHE A 74 7.29 8.61 21.85
CA PHE A 74 6.64 7.41 21.32
C PHE A 74 5.23 7.22 21.89
N VAL A 75 5.02 7.50 23.18
CA VAL A 75 3.67 7.49 23.79
C VAL A 75 2.76 8.53 23.13
N LYS A 76 3.27 9.75 22.88
CA LYS A 76 2.54 10.79 22.13
C LYS A 76 2.20 10.35 20.72
N TRP A 77 3.06 9.57 20.07
CA TRP A 77 2.81 9.05 18.73
C TRP A 77 1.68 8.02 18.72
N LEU A 78 1.62 7.12 19.72
CA LEU A 78 0.51 6.18 19.89
C LEU A 78 -0.83 6.90 20.14
N GLU A 79 -0.84 7.96 20.97
CA GLU A 79 -2.03 8.79 21.18
C GLU A 79 -2.45 9.54 19.91
N TRP A 80 -1.48 10.05 19.15
CA TRP A 80 -1.75 10.68 17.87
C TRP A 80 -2.35 9.70 16.88
N LEU A 81 -1.85 8.47 16.78
CA LEU A 81 -2.43 7.43 15.93
C LEU A 81 -3.89 7.15 16.30
N ALA A 82 -4.17 6.95 17.58
CA ALA A 82 -5.52 6.70 18.08
C ALA A 82 -6.46 7.87 17.76
N SER A 83 -5.99 9.09 18.00
CA SER A 83 -6.72 10.33 17.76
C SER A 83 -6.96 10.58 16.26
N TYR A 84 -5.93 10.40 15.43
CA TYR A 84 -5.99 10.69 14.00
C TYR A 84 -6.83 9.68 13.24
N TYR A 85 -6.65 8.38 13.50
CA TYR A 85 -7.37 7.31 12.84
C TYR A 85 -8.69 6.92 13.53
N LEU A 86 -9.11 7.67 14.56
CA LEU A 86 -10.34 7.43 15.33
C LEU A 86 -10.45 5.99 15.83
N HIS A 87 -9.35 5.49 16.41
CA HIS A 87 -9.24 4.12 16.88
C HIS A 87 -9.05 4.09 18.40
N PRO A 88 -9.60 3.07 19.11
CA PRO A 88 -9.41 2.92 20.55
C PRO A 88 -7.92 2.96 20.96
N VAL A 89 -7.56 3.92 21.82
CA VAL A 89 -6.16 4.13 22.24
C VAL A 89 -5.56 2.89 22.89
N GLY A 90 -6.36 2.14 23.63
CA GLY A 90 -5.97 0.87 24.23
C GLY A 90 -5.48 -0.16 23.21
N GLN A 91 -6.19 -0.30 22.09
CA GLN A 91 -5.85 -1.26 21.01
C GLN A 91 -4.63 -0.79 20.20
N VAL A 92 -4.47 0.53 20.02
CA VAL A 92 -3.26 1.10 19.41
C VAL A 92 -2.04 0.78 20.26
N VAL A 93 -2.11 1.05 21.56
CA VAL A 93 -1.05 0.80 22.52
C VAL A 93 -0.63 -0.67 22.56
N GLN A 94 -1.56 -1.62 22.47
CA GLN A 94 -1.22 -3.05 22.42
C GLN A 94 -0.30 -3.42 21.24
N SER A 95 -0.35 -2.66 20.15
CA SER A 95 0.50 -2.90 18.99
C SER A 95 1.98 -2.65 19.28
N ALA A 96 2.30 -1.87 20.32
CA ALA A 96 3.66 -1.57 20.75
C ALA A 96 4.38 -2.75 21.44
N PHE A 97 3.66 -3.80 21.82
CA PHE A 97 4.22 -4.91 22.59
C PHE A 97 4.36 -6.18 21.75
N PRO A 98 5.39 -7.01 22.01
CA PRO A 98 5.57 -8.26 21.29
C PRO A 98 4.45 -9.26 21.67
N PRO A 99 4.17 -10.24 20.79
CA PRO A 99 3.08 -11.20 20.98
C PRO A 99 3.30 -12.13 22.19
N LEU A 100 4.55 -12.37 22.58
CA LEU A 100 4.92 -13.25 23.69
C LEU A 100 5.78 -12.51 24.73
N LYS A 101 5.77 -13.03 25.95
CA LYS A 101 6.72 -12.60 27.00
C LYS A 101 8.17 -12.98 26.64
N LYS A 102 9.10 -12.21 27.17
CA LYS A 102 10.54 -12.52 27.19
C LYS A 102 10.74 -13.87 27.87
N GLN A 103 11.53 -14.77 27.26
CA GLN A 103 12.03 -15.93 28.01
C GLN A 103 13.52 -15.75 28.22
N GLU A 104 13.99 -16.12 29.42
CA GLU A 104 15.39 -16.06 29.82
C GLU A 104 16.23 -17.19 29.19
N LYS A 105 15.62 -18.30 28.77
CA LYS A 105 16.32 -19.46 28.20
C LYS A 105 16.22 -19.51 26.68
N THR A 106 17.32 -19.23 26.00
CA THR A 106 17.51 -19.48 24.57
C THR A 106 17.71 -20.98 24.33
N ARG A 107 16.69 -21.67 23.83
CA ARG A 107 16.91 -22.95 23.13
C ARG A 107 17.42 -22.64 21.73
N ALA A 108 18.52 -23.26 21.32
CA ALA A 108 19.01 -23.17 19.95
C ALA A 108 17.88 -23.59 18.99
N SER A 109 17.51 -22.69 18.09
CA SER A 109 16.54 -23.02 17.04
C SER A 109 17.16 -24.04 16.10
N LYS A 110 16.38 -25.02 15.65
CA LYS A 110 16.79 -25.92 14.55
C LYS A 110 16.68 -25.24 13.18
N ARG A 111 16.12 -24.03 13.10
CA ARG A 111 15.97 -23.25 11.86
C ARG A 111 17.19 -22.36 11.63
N ALA A 112 17.44 -22.05 10.36
CA ALA A 112 18.44 -21.08 9.95
C ALA A 112 18.22 -19.73 10.65
N PRO A 113 19.30 -18.98 10.94
CA PRO A 113 19.18 -17.68 11.60
C PRO A 113 18.40 -16.71 10.69
N VAL A 114 17.59 -15.85 11.32
CA VAL A 114 16.82 -14.81 10.61
C VAL A 114 17.73 -13.89 9.80
N ILE A 115 18.94 -13.63 10.31
CA ILE A 115 19.98 -12.88 9.63
C ILE A 115 21.11 -13.85 9.26
N PRO A 116 21.43 -14.03 7.97
CA PRO A 116 22.54 -14.89 7.57
C PRO A 116 23.87 -14.24 7.92
N GLN A 117 24.85 -15.05 8.32
CA GLN A 117 26.24 -14.62 8.45
C GLN A 117 26.88 -14.64 7.07
N LEU A 118 27.26 -13.48 6.57
CA LEU A 118 27.84 -13.29 5.23
C LEU A 118 29.13 -12.48 5.34
N GLU A 119 30.06 -12.70 4.39
CA GLU A 119 31.24 -11.85 4.24
C GLU A 119 30.83 -10.42 3.86
N ALA A 120 31.58 -9.44 4.38
CA ALA A 120 31.31 -8.04 4.13
C ALA A 120 31.61 -7.68 2.67
N ASP A 121 30.70 -6.93 2.04
CA ASP A 121 30.88 -6.47 0.67
C ASP A 121 31.78 -5.22 0.62
N THR A 122 32.45 -5.01 -0.51
CA THR A 122 33.19 -3.79 -0.82
C THR A 122 32.25 -2.60 -0.90
N GLN A 123 32.61 -1.50 -0.22
CA GLN A 123 31.85 -0.25 -0.27
C GLN A 123 31.92 0.35 -1.67
N LEU A 124 30.77 0.54 -2.31
CA LEU A 124 30.69 1.15 -3.64
C LEU A 124 30.88 2.66 -3.56
N ASP A 125 31.54 3.26 -4.54
CA ASP A 125 31.62 4.72 -4.66
C ASP A 125 30.26 5.31 -5.06
N LEU A 126 29.89 6.40 -4.40
CA LEU A 126 28.67 7.12 -4.74
C LEU A 126 28.86 7.87 -6.06
N THR A 127 27.85 7.80 -6.93
CA THR A 127 27.76 8.72 -8.07
C THR A 127 27.62 10.17 -7.59
N PRO A 128 27.91 11.19 -8.41
CA PRO A 128 27.75 12.60 -8.01
C PRO A 128 26.33 12.94 -7.54
N GLU A 129 25.30 12.38 -8.19
CA GLU A 129 23.90 12.57 -7.78
C GLU A 129 23.64 11.95 -6.39
N GLN A 130 24.10 10.73 -6.14
CA GLN A 130 23.95 10.06 -4.85
C GLN A 130 24.74 10.76 -3.74
N GLN A 131 25.96 11.24 -4.04
CA GLN A 131 26.80 11.97 -3.09
C GLN A 131 26.13 13.27 -2.68
N LYS A 132 25.58 14.03 -3.62
CA LYS A 132 24.81 15.24 -3.33
C LYS A 132 23.60 14.94 -2.44
N CYS A 133 22.80 13.92 -2.77
CA CYS A 133 21.66 13.52 -1.94
C CYS A 133 22.10 13.13 -0.53
N PHE A 134 23.16 12.34 -0.40
CA PHE A 134 23.71 11.95 0.90
C PHE A 134 24.16 13.17 1.72
N GLU A 135 24.89 14.10 1.12
CA GLU A 135 25.35 15.33 1.78
C GLU A 135 24.19 16.23 2.20
N ASP A 136 23.24 16.46 1.31
CA ASP A 136 22.10 17.33 1.58
C ASP A 136 21.20 16.77 2.68
N ILE A 137 20.89 15.47 2.66
CA ILE A 137 20.15 14.81 3.75
C ILE A 137 20.97 14.87 5.06
N SER A 138 22.29 14.66 4.97
CA SER A 138 23.17 14.62 6.13
C SER A 138 23.37 15.98 6.83
N LYS A 139 23.04 17.10 6.18
CA LYS A 139 23.14 18.46 6.77
C LYS A 139 22.02 18.76 7.76
N HIS A 140 20.90 18.05 7.68
CA HIS A 140 19.76 18.30 8.56
C HIS A 140 19.96 17.62 9.92
N GLU A 141 19.89 18.41 10.98
CA GLU A 141 19.78 17.94 12.37
C GLU A 141 18.31 17.99 12.81
N GLY A 142 17.87 16.95 13.53
CA GLY A 142 16.49 16.87 14.00
C GLY A 142 15.50 16.36 12.95
N PHE A 143 14.22 16.75 13.07
CA PHE A 143 13.18 16.34 12.13
C PHE A 143 13.30 17.05 10.78
N SER A 144 13.42 16.25 9.73
CA SER A 144 13.28 16.64 8.34
C SER A 144 12.63 15.50 7.56
N THR A 145 11.94 15.80 6.46
CA THR A 145 11.39 14.77 5.57
C THR A 145 11.94 14.95 4.17
N HIS A 146 12.48 13.88 3.60
CA HIS A 146 13.19 13.88 2.34
C HIS A 146 12.53 12.89 1.37
N LEU A 147 12.09 13.37 0.21
CA LEU A 147 11.63 12.52 -0.88
C LEU A 147 12.80 12.24 -1.82
N LEU A 148 13.31 11.00 -1.81
CA LEU A 148 14.33 10.52 -2.73
C LEU A 148 13.66 9.92 -3.97
N PHE A 149 13.44 10.77 -4.97
CA PHE A 149 12.89 10.41 -6.27
C PHE A 149 14.00 9.93 -7.20
N GLY A 150 14.09 8.62 -7.43
CA GLY A 150 15.14 8.05 -8.26
C GLY A 150 14.64 6.93 -9.14
N VAL A 151 14.93 7.02 -10.45
CA VAL A 151 14.54 6.00 -11.44
C VAL A 151 15.00 4.61 -11.01
N THR A 152 14.31 3.57 -11.46
CA THR A 152 14.67 2.19 -11.13
C THR A 152 16.11 1.90 -11.54
N GLY A 153 16.95 1.44 -10.60
CA GLY A 153 18.39 1.22 -10.84
C GLY A 153 19.30 2.44 -10.62
N SER A 154 18.78 3.57 -10.13
CA SER A 154 19.56 4.76 -9.74
C SER A 154 20.40 4.59 -8.46
N GLY A 155 20.23 3.48 -7.74
CA GLY A 155 20.99 3.18 -6.52
C GLY A 155 20.52 3.88 -5.25
N LYS A 156 19.21 4.18 -5.12
CA LYS A 156 18.58 4.69 -3.87
C LYS A 156 19.03 3.93 -2.62
N THR A 157 19.09 2.59 -2.71
CA THR A 157 19.52 1.73 -1.61
C THR A 157 20.93 2.07 -1.10
N GLU A 158 21.86 2.46 -1.98
CA GLU A 158 23.21 2.82 -1.54
C GLU A 158 23.21 4.11 -0.71
N VAL A 159 22.37 5.09 -1.07
CA VAL A 159 22.16 6.30 -0.25
C VAL A 159 21.63 5.92 1.13
N TYR A 160 20.67 4.99 1.22
CA TYR A 160 20.16 4.51 2.51
C TYR A 160 21.24 3.88 3.38
N LEU A 161 22.07 3.01 2.80
CA LEU A 161 23.15 2.33 3.51
C LEU A 161 24.19 3.33 4.05
N ARG A 162 24.52 4.37 3.27
CA ARG A 162 25.44 5.44 3.70
C ARG A 162 24.87 6.30 4.82
N LEU A 163 23.59 6.65 4.75
CA LEU A 163 22.90 7.39 5.81
C LEU A 163 22.83 6.59 7.11
N LEU A 164 22.53 5.29 7.03
CA LEU A 164 22.52 4.40 8.19
C LEU A 164 23.92 4.26 8.81
N ASP A 165 24.98 4.12 8.01
CA ASP A 165 26.35 4.08 8.52
C ASP A 165 26.72 5.35 9.31
N LYS A 166 26.32 6.53 8.81
CA LYS A 166 26.47 7.81 9.54
C LYS A 166 25.72 7.79 10.88
N VAL A 167 24.45 7.39 10.87
CA VAL A 167 23.59 7.34 12.08
C VAL A 167 24.15 6.40 13.14
N LEU A 168 24.66 5.23 12.71
CA LEU A 168 25.30 4.28 13.62
C LEU A 168 26.60 4.85 14.22
N LYS A 169 27.40 5.61 13.45
CA LYS A 169 28.61 6.29 13.95
C LYS A 169 28.29 7.38 14.98
N GLU A 170 27.11 7.96 14.93
CA GLU A 170 26.59 8.89 15.95
C GLU A 170 26.04 8.18 17.20
N GLY A 171 26.10 6.84 17.26
CA GLY A 171 25.56 6.04 18.37
C GLY A 171 24.02 5.90 18.34
N LYS A 172 23.37 6.37 17.28
CA LYS A 172 21.91 6.32 17.11
C LYS A 172 21.49 5.04 16.37
N ARG A 173 20.18 4.79 16.35
CA ARG A 173 19.57 3.60 15.72
C ARG A 173 18.77 3.96 14.46
N GLY A 174 18.57 2.99 13.58
CA GLY A 174 17.84 3.17 12.32
C GLY A 174 16.61 2.28 12.20
N LEU A 175 15.55 2.79 11.57
CA LEU A 175 14.37 2.03 11.17
C LEU A 175 14.25 2.04 9.64
N VAL A 176 14.10 0.86 9.04
CA VAL A 176 13.90 0.70 7.60
C VAL A 176 12.57 -0.02 7.37
N LEU A 177 11.61 0.71 6.81
CA LEU A 177 10.32 0.20 6.40
C LEU A 177 10.35 -0.14 4.91
N VAL A 178 9.87 -1.34 4.59
CA VAL A 178 9.74 -1.83 3.22
C VAL A 178 8.34 -2.42 3.04
N PRO A 179 7.81 -2.47 1.80
CA PRO A 179 6.57 -3.19 1.55
C PRO A 179 6.70 -4.65 1.99
N GLU A 180 5.61 -5.24 2.50
CA GLU A 180 5.67 -6.60 3.07
C GLU A 180 6.17 -7.64 2.05
N ILE A 181 5.78 -7.48 0.78
CA ILE A 181 6.20 -8.32 -0.34
C ILE A 181 7.68 -8.11 -0.75
N SER A 182 8.26 -6.97 -0.41
CA SER A 182 9.63 -6.59 -0.80
C SER A 182 10.69 -6.97 0.24
N LEU A 183 10.26 -7.47 1.41
CA LEU A 183 11.16 -7.97 2.46
C LEU A 183 11.69 -9.36 2.12
N THR A 184 12.36 -9.45 0.96
CA THR A 184 12.93 -10.67 0.42
C THR A 184 14.21 -11.06 1.20
N PRO A 185 14.59 -12.35 1.18
CA PRO A 185 15.90 -12.77 1.69
C PRO A 185 17.05 -11.95 1.09
N GLN A 186 16.97 -11.63 -0.21
CA GLN A 186 17.99 -10.87 -0.94
C GLN A 186 18.20 -9.47 -0.33
N LEU A 187 17.12 -8.77 0.02
CA LEU A 187 17.21 -7.47 0.68
C LEU A 187 17.88 -7.59 2.06
N VAL A 188 17.44 -8.54 2.88
CA VAL A 188 18.00 -8.77 4.22
C VAL A 188 19.48 -9.13 4.12
N GLN A 189 19.86 -9.99 3.17
CA GLN A 189 21.24 -10.36 2.89
C GLN A 189 22.10 -9.14 2.52
N ARG A 190 21.57 -8.23 1.69
CA ARG A 190 22.28 -7.00 1.31
C ARG A 190 22.58 -6.11 2.52
N PHE A 191 21.63 -5.94 3.43
CA PHE A 191 21.86 -5.22 4.69
C PHE A 191 22.82 -5.98 5.62
N ALA A 192 22.70 -7.31 5.69
CA ALA A 192 23.57 -8.16 6.51
C ALA A 192 25.03 -8.08 6.07
N ARG A 193 25.31 -8.05 4.75
CA ARG A 193 26.66 -7.84 4.22
C ARG A 193 27.26 -6.50 4.63
N ARG A 194 26.44 -5.47 4.84
CA ARG A 194 26.93 -4.13 5.19
C ARG A 194 27.09 -3.92 6.69
N PHE A 195 26.17 -4.46 7.49
CA PHE A 195 26.06 -4.15 8.92
C PHE A 195 26.24 -5.36 9.84
N GLY A 196 26.39 -6.56 9.29
CA GLY A 196 26.59 -7.80 10.04
C GLY A 196 25.44 -8.11 10.98
N ASP A 197 25.78 -8.38 12.24
CA ASP A 197 24.87 -8.76 13.32
C ASP A 197 24.06 -7.60 13.92
N LYS A 198 24.35 -6.35 13.51
CA LYS A 198 23.67 -5.14 14.01
C LYS A 198 22.21 -5.01 13.56
N ILE A 199 21.75 -5.85 12.63
CA ILE A 199 20.41 -5.76 12.04
C ILE A 199 19.42 -6.75 12.66
N ALA A 200 18.19 -6.30 12.87
CA ALA A 200 17.02 -7.11 13.17
C ALA A 200 16.05 -7.06 11.98
N ALA A 201 15.30 -8.14 11.76
CA ALA A 201 14.26 -8.17 10.74
C ALA A 201 12.93 -8.65 11.34
N THR A 202 11.83 -7.96 11.06
CA THR A 202 10.48 -8.35 11.51
C THR A 202 9.50 -8.41 10.35
N HIS A 203 8.90 -9.59 10.14
CA HIS A 203 7.85 -9.80 9.14
C HIS A 203 6.81 -10.84 9.60
N SER A 204 5.70 -10.91 8.85
CA SER A 204 4.54 -11.77 9.16
C SER A 204 4.86 -13.26 9.18
N GLN A 205 5.82 -13.70 8.37
CA GLN A 205 6.20 -15.11 8.25
C GLN A 205 7.13 -15.62 9.38
N LEU A 206 7.70 -14.72 10.20
CA LEU A 206 8.41 -15.16 11.41
C LEU A 206 7.44 -15.77 12.40
N THR A 207 7.88 -16.75 13.18
CA THR A 207 7.08 -17.23 14.32
C THR A 207 6.90 -16.11 15.35
N ASP A 208 5.83 -16.17 16.16
CA ASP A 208 5.66 -15.23 17.28
C ASP A 208 6.89 -15.15 18.18
N ARG A 209 7.59 -16.28 18.32
CA ARG A 209 8.83 -16.37 19.09
C ARG A 209 9.99 -15.62 18.43
N GLU A 210 10.22 -15.82 17.14
CA GLU A 210 11.27 -15.11 16.40
C GLU A 210 11.00 -13.60 16.38
N ARG A 211 9.74 -13.19 16.12
CA ARG A 211 9.35 -11.77 16.21
C ARG A 211 9.62 -11.17 17.58
N THR A 212 9.23 -11.87 18.63
CA THR A 212 9.45 -11.44 20.02
C THR A 212 10.94 -11.27 20.30
N ASN A 213 11.79 -12.21 19.84
CA ASN A 213 13.24 -12.11 20.03
C ASN A 213 13.85 -10.92 19.27
N GLN A 214 13.49 -10.72 18.00
CA GLN A 214 13.99 -9.58 17.20
C GLN A 214 13.56 -8.24 17.80
N TRP A 215 12.32 -8.16 18.31
CA TRP A 215 11.81 -6.98 19.01
C TRP A 215 12.65 -6.70 20.28
N TRP A 216 12.90 -7.72 21.12
CA TRP A 216 13.72 -7.57 22.31
C TRP A 216 15.18 -7.24 22.00
N ASP A 217 15.75 -7.78 20.93
CA ASP A 217 17.13 -7.45 20.54
C ASP A 217 17.29 -5.96 20.20
N ILE A 218 16.25 -5.33 19.64
CA ILE A 218 16.23 -3.90 19.37
C ILE A 218 15.98 -3.08 20.65
N VAL A 219 15.00 -3.48 21.47
CA VAL A 219 14.64 -2.76 22.71
C VAL A 219 15.74 -2.85 23.76
N ASP A 220 16.41 -4.01 23.89
CA ASP A 220 17.58 -4.18 24.77
C ASP A 220 18.86 -3.54 24.21
N GLY A 221 18.82 -2.99 22.97
CA GLY A 221 19.96 -2.35 22.33
C GLY A 221 21.06 -3.29 21.83
N LYS A 222 20.78 -4.60 21.71
CA LYS A 222 21.71 -5.58 21.12
C LYS A 222 21.89 -5.38 19.62
N LYS A 223 20.86 -4.83 18.97
CA LYS A 223 20.82 -4.51 17.54
C LYS A 223 20.48 -3.03 17.36
N SER A 224 20.97 -2.46 16.27
CA SER A 224 20.90 -1.01 16.03
C SER A 224 20.07 -0.62 14.81
N ILE A 225 19.76 -1.58 13.92
CA ILE A 225 18.90 -1.34 12.75
C ILE A 225 17.75 -2.32 12.77
N LEU A 226 16.52 -1.83 12.71
CA LEU A 226 15.34 -2.66 12.50
C LEU A 226 14.85 -2.54 11.05
N ILE A 227 14.74 -3.67 10.35
CA ILE A 227 14.16 -3.76 9.01
C ILE A 227 12.81 -4.47 9.14
N GLY A 228 11.75 -3.91 8.56
CA GLY A 228 10.47 -4.59 8.61
C GLY A 228 9.40 -3.99 7.72
N ALA A 229 8.23 -4.62 7.73
CA ALA A 229 7.03 -4.04 7.16
C ALA A 229 6.49 -2.91 8.06
N ARG A 230 5.32 -2.35 7.71
CA ARG A 230 4.64 -1.28 8.46
C ARG A 230 4.54 -1.49 9.99
N SER A 231 4.39 -2.74 10.45
CA SER A 231 4.28 -3.05 11.89
C SER A 231 5.57 -2.80 12.68
N ALA A 232 6.72 -2.70 12.03
CA ALA A 232 8.00 -2.38 12.69
C ALA A 232 8.01 -0.99 13.33
N LEU A 233 7.13 -0.07 12.88
CA LEU A 233 6.91 1.23 13.52
C LEU A 233 6.53 1.14 14.99
N PHE A 234 5.90 0.04 15.40
CA PHE A 234 5.48 -0.14 16.79
C PHE A 234 6.59 -0.69 17.70
N CYS A 235 7.80 -0.94 17.19
CA CYS A 235 8.94 -1.25 18.03
C CYS A 235 9.50 0.05 18.66
N PRO A 236 9.56 0.18 19.99
CA PRO A 236 10.08 1.38 20.64
C PRO A 236 11.61 1.40 20.55
N ILE A 237 12.13 2.07 19.51
CA ILE A 237 13.56 2.22 19.29
C ILE A 237 14.07 3.43 20.07
N GLU A 238 14.87 3.20 21.11
CA GLU A 238 15.62 4.25 21.81
C GLU A 238 16.66 4.88 20.87
N ASP A 239 16.89 6.19 21.01
CA ASP A 239 17.85 6.96 20.22
C ASP A 239 17.68 6.80 18.69
N LEU A 240 16.42 6.73 18.23
CA LEU A 240 16.08 6.64 16.82
C LEU A 240 16.60 7.88 16.07
N GLY A 241 17.56 7.66 15.17
CA GLY A 241 18.25 8.73 14.43
C GLY A 241 17.88 8.82 12.96
N LEU A 242 17.19 7.82 12.39
CA LEU A 242 16.76 7.84 10.99
C LEU A 242 15.62 6.83 10.76
N ILE A 243 14.63 7.26 9.98
CA ILE A 243 13.60 6.39 9.43
C ILE A 243 13.71 6.40 7.90
N ILE A 244 13.73 5.23 7.28
CA ILE A 244 13.70 5.06 5.83
C ILE A 244 12.41 4.32 5.48
N VAL A 245 11.70 4.80 4.48
CA VAL A 245 10.53 4.14 3.88
C VAL A 245 10.84 3.93 2.41
N ASP A 246 11.22 2.70 2.06
CA ASP A 246 11.48 2.35 0.65
C ASP A 246 10.18 2.01 -0.07
N GLU A 247 10.13 2.28 -1.37
CA GLU A 247 8.93 2.14 -2.20
C GLU A 247 7.70 2.78 -1.55
N GLU A 248 7.82 4.03 -1.08
CA GLU A 248 6.81 4.69 -0.22
C GLU A 248 5.40 4.77 -0.83
N HIS A 249 5.29 4.75 -2.16
CA HIS A 249 4.03 4.76 -2.91
C HIS A 249 3.23 3.46 -2.78
N GLU A 250 3.81 2.42 -2.20
CA GLU A 250 3.23 1.08 -2.21
C GLU A 250 1.98 0.99 -1.30
N PRO A 251 0.81 0.55 -1.82
CA PRO A 251 -0.44 0.53 -1.06
C PRO A 251 -0.45 -0.35 0.20
N SER A 252 0.38 -1.39 0.30
CA SER A 252 0.54 -2.24 1.49
C SER A 252 1.07 -1.50 2.71
N PHE A 253 1.51 -0.24 2.59
CA PHE A 253 1.70 0.59 3.78
C PHE A 253 0.39 0.93 4.49
N LYS A 254 -0.77 0.92 3.80
CA LYS A 254 -2.09 1.12 4.41
C LYS A 254 -2.65 -0.18 4.99
N GLN A 255 -2.86 -0.19 6.31
CA GLN A 255 -3.49 -1.32 7.02
C GLN A 255 -5.01 -1.29 6.81
N ASP A 256 -5.57 -2.41 6.33
CA ASP A 256 -7.02 -2.54 6.09
C ASP A 256 -7.77 -3.19 7.25
N GLU A 257 -7.06 -3.90 8.14
CA GLU A 257 -7.64 -4.62 9.28
C GLU A 257 -7.32 -3.95 10.62
N LYS A 258 -8.31 -3.89 11.52
CA LYS A 258 -8.21 -3.27 12.86
C LYS A 258 -7.88 -1.77 12.78
N LEU A 259 -6.69 -1.36 13.24
CA LEU A 259 -6.22 0.03 13.18
C LEU A 259 -5.86 0.36 11.73
N LYS A 260 -6.68 1.18 11.07
CA LYS A 260 -6.50 1.48 9.64
C LYS A 260 -5.51 2.62 9.34
N TYR A 261 -4.28 2.48 9.82
CA TYR A 261 -3.23 3.50 9.64
C TYR A 261 -2.48 3.34 8.32
N ASN A 262 -1.89 4.43 7.82
CA ASN A 262 -0.91 4.40 6.74
C ASN A 262 0.51 4.44 7.33
N GLY A 263 1.30 3.39 7.09
CA GLY A 263 2.65 3.25 7.60
C GLY A 263 3.58 4.39 7.19
N ARG A 264 3.48 4.90 5.96
CA ARG A 264 4.30 6.04 5.50
C ARG A 264 4.02 7.30 6.31
N ASP A 265 2.75 7.69 6.41
CA ASP A 265 2.35 8.91 7.12
C ASP A 265 2.65 8.79 8.61
N ALA A 266 2.43 7.60 9.18
CA ALA A 266 2.78 7.27 10.55
C ALA A 266 4.30 7.34 10.79
N ALA A 267 5.14 6.95 9.82
CA ALA A 267 6.60 7.10 9.89
C ALA A 267 7.04 8.56 9.92
N VAL A 268 6.44 9.42 9.06
CA VAL A 268 6.72 10.86 9.06
C VAL A 268 6.38 11.48 10.41
N MET A 269 5.23 11.12 10.97
CA MET A 269 4.82 11.60 12.28
C MET A 269 5.66 11.03 13.43
N LEU A 270 6.13 9.78 13.32
CA LEU A 270 7.07 9.21 14.29
C LEU A 270 8.40 9.97 14.25
N GLY A 271 8.97 10.20 13.06
CA GLY A 271 10.19 10.98 12.90
C GLY A 271 10.07 12.41 13.43
N LYS A 272 8.89 13.03 13.27
CA LYS A 272 8.60 14.34 13.86
C LYS A 272 8.64 14.32 15.39
N MET A 273 8.07 13.30 16.01
CA MET A 273 8.04 13.20 17.47
C MET A 273 9.37 12.76 18.06
N MET A 274 10.07 11.85 17.40
CA MET A 274 11.40 11.39 17.77
C MET A 274 12.50 12.39 17.38
N ASN A 275 12.14 13.47 16.66
CA ASN A 275 13.04 14.51 16.17
C ASN A 275 14.20 13.94 15.33
N CYS A 276 13.88 13.12 14.32
CA CYS A 276 14.87 12.53 13.43
C CYS A 276 14.47 12.65 11.93
N PRO A 277 15.43 12.59 11.00
CA PRO A 277 15.15 12.59 9.58
C PRO A 277 14.32 11.38 9.14
N VAL A 278 13.47 11.60 8.13
CA VAL A 278 12.68 10.58 7.44
C VAL A 278 12.98 10.64 5.95
N VAL A 279 13.40 9.51 5.37
CA VAL A 279 13.68 9.39 3.94
C VAL A 279 12.62 8.51 3.29
N LEU A 280 11.83 9.09 2.38
CA LEU A 280 10.81 8.42 1.59
C LEU A 280 11.40 8.17 0.20
N GLY A 281 11.58 6.91 -0.17
CA GLY A 281 12.23 6.54 -1.42
C GLY A 281 11.26 5.97 -2.44
N SER A 282 11.34 6.43 -3.68
CA SER A 282 10.53 5.87 -4.76
C SER A 282 11.09 6.19 -6.15
N ALA A 283 10.81 5.30 -7.11
CA ALA A 283 10.95 5.59 -8.54
C ALA A 283 9.68 6.19 -9.16
N THR A 284 8.55 6.07 -8.47
CA THR A 284 7.23 6.57 -8.87
C THR A 284 6.50 7.07 -7.62
N PRO A 285 6.90 8.23 -7.07
CA PRO A 285 6.36 8.72 -5.80
C PRO A 285 4.84 8.74 -5.77
N SER A 286 4.26 8.63 -4.58
CA SER A 286 2.83 8.84 -4.41
C SER A 286 2.51 10.32 -4.65
N LEU A 287 1.30 10.61 -5.12
CA LEU A 287 0.92 12.01 -5.33
C LEU A 287 0.88 12.81 -4.03
N GLU A 288 0.60 12.15 -2.89
CA GLU A 288 0.68 12.76 -1.56
C GLU A 288 2.09 13.28 -1.24
N THR A 289 3.12 12.45 -1.45
CA THR A 289 4.50 12.85 -1.16
C THR A 289 5.02 13.85 -2.18
N TRP A 290 4.66 13.69 -3.45
CA TRP A 290 5.00 14.64 -4.51
C TRP A 290 4.42 16.02 -4.22
N LYS A 291 3.14 16.13 -3.88
CA LYS A 291 2.50 17.40 -3.52
C LYS A 291 3.17 18.03 -2.30
N ASN A 292 3.48 17.25 -1.27
CA ASN A 292 4.18 17.78 -0.08
C ASN A 292 5.59 18.28 -0.43
N ALA A 293 6.29 17.63 -1.37
CA ALA A 293 7.59 18.09 -1.85
C ALA A 293 7.48 19.39 -2.70
N GLN A 294 6.50 19.44 -3.61
CA GLN A 294 6.18 20.63 -4.41
C GLN A 294 5.82 21.84 -3.52
N GLU A 295 5.10 21.61 -2.42
CA GLU A 295 4.75 22.65 -1.44
C GLU A 295 5.89 23.01 -0.47
N GLY A 296 7.07 22.39 -0.62
CA GLY A 296 8.23 22.64 0.25
C GLY A 296 8.13 22.06 1.66
N LYS A 297 7.11 21.24 1.94
CA LYS A 297 7.00 20.50 3.22
C LYS A 297 8.05 19.40 3.30
N TYR A 298 8.37 18.76 2.17
CA TYR A 298 9.43 17.76 2.04
C TYR A 298 10.55 18.29 1.15
N HIS A 299 11.77 17.87 1.41
CA HIS A 299 12.93 18.16 0.56
C HIS A 299 13.00 17.13 -0.57
N LEU A 300 12.88 17.58 -1.82
CA LEU A 300 13.00 16.71 -3.00
C LEU A 300 14.47 16.48 -3.38
N HIS A 301 14.84 15.22 -3.55
CA HIS A 301 16.14 14.78 -4.03
C HIS A 301 15.96 13.89 -5.25
N THR A 302 16.57 14.25 -6.38
CA THR A 302 16.36 13.54 -7.64
C THR A 302 17.60 12.77 -8.09
N LEU A 303 17.44 11.48 -8.40
CA LEU A 303 18.43 10.65 -9.07
C LEU A 303 17.92 10.30 -10.48
N LYS A 304 18.39 11.04 -11.48
CA LYS A 304 17.87 10.97 -12.86
C LYS A 304 18.45 9.79 -13.63
N ASN A 305 19.69 9.42 -13.32
CA ASN A 305 20.44 8.47 -14.12
C ASN A 305 20.55 7.10 -13.43
N ARG A 306 20.46 6.01 -14.21
CA ARG A 306 20.80 4.67 -13.73
C ARG A 306 22.30 4.59 -13.45
N VAL A 307 22.68 3.80 -12.45
CA VAL A 307 24.10 3.48 -12.21
C VAL A 307 24.66 2.83 -13.49
N ALA A 308 25.81 3.32 -13.96
CA ALA A 308 26.49 2.90 -15.19
C ALA A 308 25.77 3.18 -16.53
N GLY A 309 24.83 4.13 -16.60
CA GLY A 309 24.33 4.68 -17.89
C GLY A 309 23.51 3.72 -18.76
N ARG A 310 22.92 2.68 -18.17
CA ARG A 310 22.15 1.65 -18.91
C ARG A 310 20.86 2.21 -19.52
N ALA A 311 20.57 1.86 -20.77
CA ALA A 311 19.36 2.28 -21.49
C ALA A 311 18.06 1.75 -20.85
N LEU A 312 16.98 2.50 -21.03
CA LEU A 312 15.61 2.07 -20.68
C LEU A 312 15.08 1.15 -21.81
N PRO A 313 14.29 0.12 -21.48
CA PRO A 313 13.70 -0.75 -22.50
C PRO A 313 12.67 0.02 -23.33
N THR A 314 12.50 -0.38 -24.58
CA THR A 314 11.47 0.18 -25.46
C THR A 314 10.09 -0.31 -25.03
N ILE A 315 9.19 0.63 -24.74
CA ILE A 315 7.77 0.36 -24.51
C ILE A 315 7.03 0.44 -25.85
N GLU A 316 6.46 -0.68 -26.27
CA GLU A 316 5.58 -0.78 -27.42
C GLU A 316 4.12 -0.84 -26.95
N VAL A 317 3.26 0.01 -27.52
CA VAL A 317 1.84 0.07 -27.19
C VAL A 317 1.06 -0.44 -28.39
N ILE A 318 0.31 -1.51 -28.17
CA ILE A 318 -0.53 -2.17 -29.17
C ILE A 318 -1.98 -1.76 -28.96
N ASP A 319 -2.59 -1.30 -30.05
CA ASP A 319 -4.01 -0.96 -30.11
C ASP A 319 -4.84 -2.22 -30.37
N LEU A 320 -5.75 -2.55 -29.45
CA LEU A 320 -6.65 -3.70 -29.55
C LEU A 320 -7.94 -3.38 -30.32
N ARG A 321 -8.18 -2.12 -30.69
CA ARG A 321 -9.42 -1.74 -31.39
C ARG A 321 -9.50 -2.40 -32.75
N GLN A 322 -10.71 -2.82 -33.11
CA GLN A 322 -10.99 -3.32 -34.46
C GLN A 322 -11.00 -2.13 -35.43
N GLN A 323 -9.92 -1.94 -36.20
CA GLN A 323 -9.93 -0.98 -37.29
C GLN A 323 -10.84 -1.47 -38.42
N LYS A 324 -11.63 -0.58 -39.03
CA LYS A 324 -12.39 -0.89 -40.24
C LYS A 324 -11.39 -1.36 -41.30
N ALA A 325 -11.49 -2.63 -41.68
CA ALA A 325 -10.56 -3.30 -42.58
C ALA A 325 -10.73 -2.83 -44.04
N ASP A 326 -10.29 -1.61 -44.34
CA ASP A 326 -10.16 -1.13 -45.71
C ASP A 326 -8.81 -1.54 -46.34
N ASP A 327 -7.85 -2.02 -45.54
CA ASP A 327 -6.52 -2.46 -46.00
C ASP A 327 -6.45 -4.00 -46.16
N ASP A 328 -6.07 -4.46 -47.36
CA ASP A 328 -5.98 -5.89 -47.69
C ASP A 328 -4.90 -6.63 -46.86
N LYS A 329 -3.87 -5.93 -46.39
CA LYS A 329 -2.91 -6.51 -45.43
C LYS A 329 -3.57 -6.91 -44.11
N GLN A 330 -4.49 -6.07 -43.63
CA GLN A 330 -5.18 -6.28 -42.36
C GLN A 330 -6.14 -7.47 -42.45
N LYS A 331 -6.83 -7.64 -43.59
CA LYS A 331 -7.65 -8.84 -43.86
C LYS A 331 -6.82 -10.13 -43.83
N MET A 332 -5.63 -10.13 -44.44
CA MET A 332 -4.72 -11.29 -44.39
C MET A 332 -4.25 -11.60 -42.97
N MET A 333 -3.88 -10.59 -42.18
CA MET A 333 -3.45 -10.80 -40.79
C MET A 333 -4.58 -11.33 -39.90
N VAL A 334 -5.80 -10.78 -40.04
CA VAL A 334 -7.00 -11.23 -39.31
C VAL A 334 -7.31 -12.69 -39.62
N GLN A 335 -7.21 -13.11 -40.89
CA GLN A 335 -7.39 -14.54 -41.24
C GLN A 335 -6.30 -15.43 -40.62
N LYS A 336 -5.03 -15.05 -40.74
CA LYS A 336 -3.89 -15.84 -40.24
C LYS A 336 -3.96 -16.07 -38.72
N TYR A 337 -4.39 -15.06 -37.97
CA TYR A 337 -4.43 -15.08 -36.50
C TYR A 337 -5.83 -15.20 -35.91
N SER A 338 -6.82 -15.63 -36.71
CA SER A 338 -8.22 -15.81 -36.29
C SER A 338 -8.44 -16.80 -35.13
N HIS A 339 -7.45 -17.63 -34.83
CA HIS A 339 -7.47 -18.60 -33.74
C HIS A 339 -6.95 -18.04 -32.42
N LEU A 340 -6.33 -16.85 -32.42
CA LEU A 340 -5.82 -16.25 -31.19
C LEU A 340 -6.99 -15.81 -30.29
N PRO A 341 -6.84 -15.92 -28.96
CA PRO A 341 -7.85 -15.42 -28.05
C PRO A 341 -7.93 -13.89 -28.14
N PHE A 342 -9.10 -13.32 -27.83
CA PHE A 342 -9.40 -11.88 -28.01
C PHE A 342 -8.40 -10.92 -27.34
N TRP A 343 -7.71 -11.39 -26.30
CA TRP A 343 -6.76 -10.60 -25.52
C TRP A 343 -5.35 -10.60 -26.09
N LEU A 344 -5.02 -11.55 -26.96
CA LEU A 344 -3.66 -11.75 -27.48
C LEU A 344 -3.56 -11.20 -28.89
N SER A 345 -2.77 -10.14 -29.06
CA SER A 345 -2.52 -9.54 -30.36
C SER A 345 -1.46 -10.34 -31.12
N PRO A 346 -1.47 -10.29 -32.46
CA PRO A 346 -0.44 -10.94 -33.27
C PRO A 346 0.99 -10.54 -32.87
N GLU A 347 1.22 -9.27 -32.56
CA GLU A 347 2.54 -8.73 -32.22
C GLU A 347 3.07 -9.33 -30.91
N LEU A 348 2.22 -9.40 -29.87
CA LEU A 348 2.62 -10.03 -28.61
C LEU A 348 2.87 -11.53 -28.82
N PHE A 349 2.01 -12.21 -29.58
CA PHE A 349 2.17 -13.63 -29.86
C PHE A 349 3.48 -13.94 -30.62
N GLU A 350 3.78 -13.21 -31.68
CA GLU A 350 5.02 -13.36 -32.45
C GLU A 350 6.25 -13.09 -31.57
N LYS A 351 6.19 -12.05 -30.72
CA LYS A 351 7.32 -11.72 -29.84
C LYS A 351 7.52 -12.76 -28.74
N MET A 352 6.44 -13.32 -28.20
CA MET A 352 6.51 -14.44 -27.27
C MET A 352 7.17 -15.66 -27.92
N HIS A 353 6.79 -16.01 -29.15
CA HIS A 353 7.44 -17.09 -29.90
C HIS A 353 8.93 -16.86 -30.05
N GLU A 354 9.35 -15.67 -30.52
CA GLU A 354 10.77 -15.34 -30.72
C GLU A 354 11.59 -15.51 -29.43
N VAL A 355 11.07 -15.01 -28.31
CA VAL A 355 11.75 -15.06 -27.00
C VAL A 355 11.84 -16.49 -26.47
N LEU A 356 10.73 -17.24 -26.56
CA LEU A 356 10.66 -18.61 -26.07
C LEU A 356 11.48 -19.58 -26.92
N ASP A 357 11.63 -19.33 -28.22
CA ASP A 357 12.47 -20.12 -29.13
C ASP A 357 13.96 -19.91 -28.87
N GLN A 358 14.34 -18.72 -28.37
CA GLN A 358 15.70 -18.41 -27.92
C GLN A 358 16.04 -19.03 -26.54
N GLY A 359 15.07 -19.66 -25.87
CA GLY A 359 15.22 -20.23 -24.53
C GLY A 359 15.19 -19.18 -23.41
N ASP A 360 14.74 -17.97 -23.74
CA ASP A 360 14.47 -16.90 -22.78
C ASP A 360 13.03 -16.99 -22.26
N GLN A 361 12.74 -16.23 -21.19
CA GLN A 361 11.47 -16.26 -20.48
C GLN A 361 10.61 -15.05 -20.81
N ALA A 362 9.28 -15.23 -20.70
CA ALA A 362 8.28 -14.17 -20.84
C ALA A 362 7.43 -14.03 -19.56
N ALA A 363 6.98 -12.82 -19.24
CA ALA A 363 6.04 -12.58 -18.16
C ALA A 363 4.84 -11.77 -18.65
N LEU A 364 3.62 -12.25 -18.42
CA LEU A 364 2.38 -11.57 -18.74
C LEU A 364 1.65 -11.13 -17.48
N PHE A 365 1.24 -9.88 -17.46
CA PHE A 365 0.63 -9.23 -16.31
C PHE A 365 -0.80 -8.80 -16.60
N LEU A 366 -1.67 -9.01 -15.61
CA LEU A 366 -3.00 -8.44 -15.52
C LEU A 366 -3.07 -7.47 -14.34
N ASN A 367 -3.71 -6.32 -14.53
CA ASN A 367 -3.73 -5.26 -13.51
C ASN A 367 -4.54 -5.66 -12.26
N ARG A 368 -5.39 -6.69 -12.34
CA ARG A 368 -6.18 -7.19 -11.21
C ARG A 368 -6.44 -8.69 -11.31
N ARG A 369 -6.79 -9.30 -10.17
CA ARG A 369 -7.30 -10.68 -10.05
C ARG A 369 -8.78 -10.78 -10.48
N GLY A 370 -9.15 -11.92 -11.06
CA GLY A 370 -10.52 -12.29 -11.40
C GLY A 370 -10.97 -11.74 -12.75
N VAL A 371 -12.13 -12.22 -13.24
CA VAL A 371 -12.74 -11.73 -14.49
C VAL A 371 -13.38 -10.37 -14.21
N ALA A 372 -12.56 -9.34 -14.05
CA ALA A 372 -13.04 -7.98 -13.85
C ALA A 372 -13.76 -7.54 -15.12
N GLN A 373 -15.09 -7.46 -15.07
CA GLN A 373 -15.91 -6.99 -16.17
C GLN A 373 -15.80 -5.47 -16.24
N MET A 374 -14.94 -4.97 -17.11
CA MET A 374 -15.00 -3.58 -17.55
C MET A 374 -15.99 -3.49 -18.72
N VAL A 375 -16.67 -2.35 -18.84
CA VAL A 375 -17.54 -2.07 -19.97
C VAL A 375 -16.81 -1.14 -20.92
N VAL A 376 -16.48 -1.63 -22.11
CA VAL A 376 -15.74 -0.89 -23.14
C VAL A 376 -16.39 -1.09 -24.50
N CYS A 377 -16.25 -0.13 -25.41
CA CYS A 377 -16.54 -0.31 -26.82
C CYS A 377 -15.30 -0.83 -27.56
N PRO A 378 -15.24 -2.07 -28.06
CA PRO A 378 -14.05 -2.59 -28.76
C PRO A 378 -13.73 -1.86 -30.07
N ALA A 379 -14.69 -1.12 -30.63
CA ALA A 379 -14.50 -0.36 -31.87
C ALA A 379 -13.76 0.98 -31.66
N CYS A 380 -13.97 1.65 -30.53
CA CYS A 380 -13.39 2.99 -30.29
C CYS A 380 -12.62 3.15 -28.97
N GLY A 381 -12.76 2.21 -28.03
CA GLY A 381 -12.13 2.25 -26.71
C GLY A 381 -12.91 3.01 -25.64
N HIS A 382 -14.09 3.56 -25.96
CA HIS A 382 -14.89 4.34 -25.02
C HIS A 382 -15.41 3.51 -23.83
N THR A 383 -15.40 4.10 -22.63
CA THR A 383 -15.93 3.52 -21.39
C THR A 383 -16.92 4.48 -20.72
N ARG A 384 -17.72 3.98 -19.77
CA ARG A 384 -18.75 4.78 -19.07
C ARG A 384 -18.28 5.25 -17.71
N GLU A 385 -18.27 6.56 -17.51
CA GLU A 385 -17.88 7.21 -16.25
C GLU A 385 -19.07 7.86 -15.54
N CYS A 386 -18.96 8.01 -14.23
CA CYS A 386 -19.95 8.69 -13.41
C CYS A 386 -19.84 10.21 -13.58
N PRO A 387 -20.94 10.91 -13.95
CA PRO A 387 -20.92 12.37 -14.13
C PRO A 387 -20.67 13.16 -12.84
N ASN A 388 -20.80 12.51 -11.68
CA ASN A 388 -20.63 13.15 -10.36
C ASN A 388 -19.28 12.87 -9.71
N CYS A 389 -18.60 11.79 -10.13
CA CYS A 389 -17.44 11.25 -9.41
C CYS A 389 -16.21 11.05 -10.28
N ASP A 390 -16.34 11.08 -11.61
CA ASP A 390 -15.23 10.89 -12.57
C ASP A 390 -14.51 9.56 -12.33
N ILE A 391 -15.30 8.51 -12.11
CA ILE A 391 -14.85 7.12 -11.97
C ILE A 391 -15.68 6.23 -12.87
N SER A 392 -15.10 5.13 -13.34
CA SER A 392 -15.81 4.16 -14.19
C SER A 392 -17.00 3.53 -13.47
N LEU A 393 -18.12 3.38 -14.18
CA LEU A 393 -19.31 2.71 -13.68
C LEU A 393 -19.15 1.19 -13.71
N THR A 394 -19.75 0.51 -12.73
CA THR A 394 -19.75 -0.97 -12.65
C THR A 394 -21.03 -1.54 -13.24
N LEU A 395 -20.92 -2.56 -14.09
CA LEU A 395 -22.08 -3.26 -14.64
C LEU A 395 -22.65 -4.28 -13.64
N HIS A 396 -23.94 -4.15 -13.32
CA HIS A 396 -24.65 -5.04 -12.41
C HIS A 396 -25.72 -5.85 -13.14
N ALA A 397 -25.64 -7.16 -12.95
CA ALA A 397 -26.56 -8.15 -13.54
C ALA A 397 -26.82 -7.96 -15.05
N GLY A 398 -25.84 -7.42 -15.78
CA GLY A 398 -25.92 -7.15 -17.23
C GLY A 398 -26.94 -6.10 -17.66
N SER A 399 -27.58 -5.37 -16.74
CA SER A 399 -28.76 -4.54 -17.04
C SER A 399 -28.60 -3.06 -16.73
N HIS A 400 -27.82 -2.72 -15.71
CA HIS A 400 -27.65 -1.34 -15.26
C HIS A 400 -26.22 -1.08 -14.78
N LEU A 401 -25.80 0.16 -14.92
CA LEU A 401 -24.50 0.67 -14.50
C LEU A 401 -24.67 1.44 -13.19
N ILE A 402 -23.79 1.17 -12.22
CA ILE A 402 -23.86 1.76 -10.88
C ILE A 402 -22.52 2.43 -10.53
N CYS A 403 -22.61 3.64 -9.98
CA CYS A 403 -21.51 4.28 -9.26
C CYS A 403 -21.60 3.93 -7.78
N HIS A 404 -20.65 3.17 -7.27
CA HIS A 404 -20.61 2.81 -5.86
C HIS A 404 -20.24 3.97 -4.94
N TYR A 405 -19.83 5.14 -5.42
CA TYR A 405 -19.43 6.27 -4.56
C TYR A 405 -20.63 7.15 -4.20
N CYS A 406 -21.41 7.55 -5.21
CA CYS A 406 -22.54 8.46 -5.04
C CYS A 406 -23.91 7.81 -5.28
N ASP A 407 -23.96 6.49 -5.52
CA ASP A 407 -25.20 5.75 -5.83
C ASP A 407 -25.91 6.26 -7.11
N TYR A 408 -25.13 6.68 -8.12
CA TYR A 408 -25.68 7.02 -9.44
C TYR A 408 -25.97 5.75 -10.23
N HIS A 409 -27.15 5.68 -10.88
CA HIS A 409 -27.60 4.54 -11.67
C HIS A 409 -28.00 4.99 -13.08
N GLU A 410 -27.62 4.20 -14.08
CA GLU A 410 -28.15 4.33 -15.44
C GLU A 410 -28.43 2.96 -16.07
N GLN A 411 -29.36 2.90 -17.02
CA GLN A 411 -29.60 1.66 -17.78
C GLN A 411 -28.41 1.38 -18.70
N PHE A 412 -27.99 0.11 -18.75
CA PHE A 412 -26.93 -0.30 -19.66
C PHE A 412 -27.45 -0.31 -21.09
N LYS A 413 -26.86 0.52 -21.96
CA LYS A 413 -27.16 0.58 -23.38
C LYS A 413 -26.03 -0.10 -24.15
N THR A 414 -26.37 -1.06 -24.99
CA THR A 414 -25.39 -1.76 -25.83
C THR A 414 -24.81 -0.83 -26.89
N LYS A 415 -25.57 0.11 -27.45
CA LYS A 415 -25.03 1.03 -28.47
C LYS A 415 -24.07 2.05 -27.85
N CYS A 416 -22.84 2.12 -28.38
CA CYS A 416 -21.82 3.04 -27.88
C CYS A 416 -22.27 4.50 -28.05
N PRO A 417 -22.28 5.33 -26.98
CA PRO A 417 -22.71 6.72 -27.07
C PRO A 417 -21.72 7.63 -27.81
N ASP A 418 -20.45 7.23 -27.83
CA ASP A 418 -19.35 8.01 -28.42
C ASP A 418 -19.29 7.83 -29.94
N CYS A 419 -18.81 6.66 -30.42
CA CYS A 419 -18.73 6.40 -31.86
C CYS A 419 -20.09 6.13 -32.54
N LYS A 420 -21.16 5.83 -31.79
CA LYS A 420 -22.52 5.50 -32.28
C LYS A 420 -22.65 4.29 -33.20
N GLU A 421 -21.56 3.70 -33.67
CA GLU A 421 -21.56 2.52 -34.54
C GLU A 421 -21.25 1.22 -33.79
N GLY A 422 -20.28 1.23 -32.88
CA GLY A 422 -19.90 0.07 -32.07
C GLY A 422 -20.85 -0.25 -30.92
N GLU A 423 -20.63 -1.41 -30.31
CA GLU A 423 -21.36 -1.88 -29.13
C GLU A 423 -20.45 -1.87 -27.89
N MET A 424 -21.03 -1.53 -26.74
CA MET A 424 -20.42 -1.64 -25.43
C MET A 424 -20.50 -3.10 -24.98
N GLU A 425 -19.36 -3.66 -24.62
CA GLU A 425 -19.22 -5.05 -24.20
C GLU A 425 -18.60 -5.14 -22.81
N ALA A 426 -19.02 -6.14 -22.04
CA ALA A 426 -18.41 -6.49 -20.77
C ALA A 426 -17.20 -7.41 -21.02
N ILE A 427 -15.99 -6.84 -20.99
CA ILE A 427 -14.75 -7.57 -21.18
C ILE A 427 -14.10 -7.82 -19.83
N GLY A 428 -13.65 -9.05 -19.60
CA GLY A 428 -12.84 -9.38 -18.43
C GLY A 428 -11.92 -10.55 -18.72
N LEU A 429 -10.77 -10.57 -18.03
CA LEU A 429 -9.75 -11.59 -18.22
C LEU A 429 -9.15 -11.98 -16.87
N GLY A 430 -9.16 -13.27 -16.57
CA GLY A 430 -8.54 -13.85 -15.38
C GLY A 430 -7.23 -14.54 -15.71
N THR A 431 -6.36 -14.69 -14.70
CA THR A 431 -5.08 -15.41 -14.81
C THR A 431 -5.27 -16.88 -15.23
N GLU A 432 -6.34 -17.53 -14.77
CA GLU A 432 -6.69 -18.90 -15.14
C GLU A 432 -7.01 -19.06 -16.63
N LEU A 433 -7.75 -18.11 -17.22
CA LEU A 433 -8.07 -18.15 -18.65
C LEU A 433 -6.79 -17.95 -19.48
N LEU A 434 -5.93 -17.01 -19.04
CA LEU A 434 -4.64 -16.76 -19.67
C LEU A 434 -3.76 -18.02 -19.69
N GLU A 435 -3.62 -18.70 -18.55
CA GLU A 435 -2.85 -19.94 -18.43
C GLU A 435 -3.40 -21.04 -19.35
N ASN A 436 -4.71 -21.24 -19.37
CA ASN A 436 -5.36 -22.24 -20.21
C ASN A 436 -5.13 -21.97 -21.70
N ASP A 437 -5.25 -20.71 -22.14
CA ASP A 437 -5.02 -20.32 -23.53
C ASP A 437 -3.54 -20.46 -23.90
N LEU A 438 -2.62 -20.02 -23.03
CA LEU A 438 -1.18 -20.12 -23.26
C LEU A 438 -0.70 -21.58 -23.32
N THR A 439 -1.26 -22.46 -22.50
CA THR A 439 -0.93 -23.89 -22.51
C THR A 439 -1.27 -24.53 -23.85
N ARG A 440 -2.34 -24.06 -24.50
CA ARG A 440 -2.74 -24.52 -25.84
C ARG A 440 -1.87 -23.93 -26.94
N LEU A 441 -1.49 -22.66 -26.81
CA LEU A 441 -0.70 -21.94 -27.82
C LEU A 441 0.78 -22.31 -27.82
N PHE A 442 1.36 -22.63 -26.65
CA PHE A 442 2.78 -22.94 -26.47
C PHE A 442 2.97 -24.34 -25.87
N PRO A 443 2.62 -25.43 -26.60
CA PRO A 443 2.74 -26.78 -26.08
C PRO A 443 4.19 -27.13 -25.75
N GLY A 444 4.42 -27.64 -24.53
CA GLY A 444 5.75 -28.03 -24.05
C GLY A 444 6.52 -26.94 -23.29
N LYS A 445 5.98 -25.71 -23.22
CA LYS A 445 6.50 -24.66 -22.34
C LYS A 445 5.88 -24.76 -20.95
N LYS A 446 6.68 -24.54 -19.91
CA LYS A 446 6.21 -24.54 -18.52
C LYS A 446 5.67 -23.16 -18.16
N ILE A 447 4.39 -23.13 -17.79
CA ILE A 447 3.70 -21.92 -17.37
C ILE A 447 3.52 -21.98 -15.86
N ALA A 448 3.71 -20.85 -15.19
CA ALA A 448 3.41 -20.71 -13.77
C ALA A 448 2.52 -19.49 -13.54
N ARG A 449 1.56 -19.61 -12.61
CA ARG A 449 0.79 -18.48 -12.12
C ARG A 449 1.38 -17.96 -10.81
N ALA A 450 1.47 -16.65 -10.69
CA ALA A 450 1.78 -15.99 -9.44
C ALA A 450 0.70 -14.96 -9.11
N ASP A 451 -0.37 -15.52 -8.56
CA ASP A 451 -1.46 -14.81 -7.92
C ASP A 451 -1.64 -15.33 -6.48
N ARG A 452 -2.57 -14.73 -5.74
CA ARG A 452 -2.77 -15.01 -4.31
C ARG A 452 -3.40 -16.39 -4.04
N ASP A 453 -3.91 -17.07 -5.06
CA ASP A 453 -4.48 -18.42 -4.88
C ASP A 453 -3.40 -19.49 -5.02
N GLU A 454 -2.45 -19.29 -5.94
CA GLU A 454 -1.30 -20.16 -6.13
C GLU A 454 -0.22 -19.93 -5.06
N ILE A 455 0.07 -18.67 -4.76
CA ILE A 455 1.06 -18.29 -3.75
C ILE A 455 0.33 -18.06 -2.43
N GLN A 456 0.28 -19.11 -1.60
CA GLN A 456 -0.32 -19.07 -0.27
C GLN A 456 0.73 -18.91 0.83
N SER A 457 1.98 -19.24 0.52
CA SER A 457 3.10 -19.24 1.44
C SER A 457 4.36 -18.59 0.83
N ARG A 458 5.31 -18.23 1.68
CA ARG A 458 6.65 -17.78 1.25
C ARG A 458 7.40 -18.89 0.53
N ALA A 459 7.22 -20.14 0.94
CA ALA A 459 7.89 -21.27 0.31
C ALA A 459 7.47 -21.36 -1.16
N ASP A 460 6.17 -21.18 -1.44
CA ASP A 460 5.63 -21.15 -2.80
C ASP A 460 6.25 -19.99 -3.61
N LEU A 461 6.38 -18.81 -3.00
CA LEU A 461 7.02 -17.66 -3.64
C LEU A 461 8.52 -17.88 -3.86
N GLU A 462 9.25 -18.42 -2.89
CA GLU A 462 10.69 -18.72 -2.98
C GLU A 462 10.96 -19.81 -4.02
N GLU A 463 10.12 -20.83 -4.07
CA GLU A 463 10.15 -21.88 -5.09
C GLU A 463 9.88 -21.29 -6.48
N LEU A 464 8.85 -20.46 -6.63
CA LEU A 464 8.55 -19.81 -7.90
C LEU A 464 9.69 -18.88 -8.35
N ILE A 465 10.26 -18.09 -7.43
CA ILE A 465 11.43 -17.24 -7.71
C ILE A 465 12.62 -18.10 -8.13
N SER A 466 12.91 -19.17 -7.38
CA SER A 466 14.00 -20.10 -7.69
C SER A 466 13.82 -20.73 -9.07
N ASN A 467 12.61 -21.23 -9.37
CA ASN A 467 12.29 -21.86 -10.64
C ASN A 467 12.34 -20.87 -11.81
N MET A 468 12.00 -19.60 -11.57
CA MET A 468 12.23 -18.54 -12.54
C MET A 468 13.73 -18.26 -12.74
N GLU A 469 14.51 -18.14 -11.68
CA GLU A 469 15.96 -17.88 -11.73
C GLU A 469 16.74 -19.02 -12.42
N THR A 470 16.37 -20.28 -12.17
CA THR A 470 16.99 -21.46 -12.81
C THR A 470 16.54 -21.66 -14.26
N GLY A 471 15.45 -21.00 -14.68
CA GLY A 471 14.86 -21.16 -16.01
C GLY A 471 14.00 -22.41 -16.15
N GLU A 472 13.47 -22.94 -15.04
CA GLU A 472 12.53 -24.07 -15.07
C GLU A 472 11.13 -23.68 -15.50
N ILE A 473 10.75 -22.41 -15.35
CA ILE A 473 9.50 -21.81 -15.84
C ILE A 473 9.84 -21.02 -17.11
N ASP A 474 9.06 -21.18 -18.18
CA ASP A 474 9.23 -20.43 -19.42
C ASP A 474 8.36 -19.17 -19.45
N ILE A 475 7.11 -19.27 -18.96
CA ILE A 475 6.13 -18.19 -18.98
C ILE A 475 5.55 -17.97 -17.60
N LEU A 476 5.65 -16.74 -17.10
CA LEU A 476 5.06 -16.33 -15.84
C LEU A 476 3.80 -15.50 -16.07
N VAL A 477 2.66 -15.97 -15.58
CA VAL A 477 1.40 -15.23 -15.59
C VAL A 477 1.15 -14.67 -14.20
N GLY A 478 0.82 -13.39 -14.08
CA GLY A 478 0.45 -12.90 -12.76
C GLY A 478 -0.17 -11.52 -12.71
N THR A 479 -0.29 -11.06 -11.46
CA THR A 479 -0.83 -9.74 -11.15
C THR A 479 0.26 -8.86 -10.56
N GLN A 480 -0.12 -7.68 -10.06
CA GLN A 480 0.76 -6.65 -9.50
C GLN A 480 1.81 -7.14 -8.47
N MET A 481 1.62 -8.31 -7.82
CA MET A 481 2.55 -8.85 -6.82
C MET A 481 3.95 -9.11 -7.36
N ILE A 482 4.08 -9.71 -8.55
CA ILE A 482 5.39 -10.10 -9.10
C ILE A 482 6.11 -8.89 -9.67
N ALA A 483 5.37 -7.87 -10.14
CA ALA A 483 5.89 -6.64 -10.74
C ALA A 483 6.68 -5.77 -9.76
N LYS A 484 6.81 -6.14 -8.47
CA LYS A 484 7.63 -5.44 -7.45
C LYS A 484 8.81 -6.27 -6.91
N GLY A 485 10.01 -5.67 -6.87
CA GLY A 485 11.21 -6.23 -6.22
C GLY A 485 11.94 -7.46 -6.81
N LEU A 486 11.45 -8.10 -7.88
CA LEU A 486 12.02 -9.33 -8.47
C LEU A 486 12.70 -9.04 -9.82
N ASP A 487 13.89 -9.61 -10.02
CA ASP A 487 14.73 -9.40 -11.20
C ASP A 487 15.22 -10.76 -11.70
N PHE A 488 14.86 -11.14 -12.93
CA PHE A 488 15.13 -12.47 -13.48
C PHE A 488 16.05 -12.34 -14.70
N PRO A 489 17.24 -12.97 -14.70
CA PRO A 489 18.23 -12.77 -15.76
C PRO A 489 17.77 -13.14 -17.18
N LYS A 490 16.95 -14.18 -17.31
CA LYS A 490 16.42 -14.69 -18.60
C LYS A 490 15.09 -14.05 -19.00
N LEU A 491 14.53 -13.15 -18.21
CA LEU A 491 13.27 -12.48 -18.56
C LEU A 491 13.52 -11.41 -19.63
N LYS A 492 13.13 -11.69 -20.88
CA LYS A 492 13.33 -10.79 -22.02
C LYS A 492 12.06 -10.16 -22.55
N LEU A 493 10.88 -10.64 -22.15
CA LEU A 493 9.60 -10.06 -22.56
C LEU A 493 8.69 -9.87 -21.36
N VAL A 494 8.12 -8.67 -21.28
CA VAL A 494 7.10 -8.31 -20.30
C VAL A 494 5.88 -7.77 -21.04
N GLY A 495 4.75 -8.48 -20.94
CA GLY A 495 3.47 -8.08 -21.53
C GLY A 495 2.49 -7.56 -20.48
N LEU A 496 1.96 -6.35 -20.64
CA LEU A 496 0.76 -5.91 -19.91
C LEU A 496 -0.46 -6.16 -20.80
N VAL A 497 -1.24 -7.18 -20.43
CA VAL A 497 -2.42 -7.61 -21.18
C VAL A 497 -3.63 -6.82 -20.66
N LEU A 498 -4.43 -6.28 -21.58
CA LEU A 498 -5.64 -5.48 -21.29
C LEU A 498 -5.40 -4.40 -20.23
N ALA A 499 -4.55 -3.42 -20.55
CA ALA A 499 -4.25 -2.33 -19.62
C ALA A 499 -5.50 -1.55 -19.17
N ASP A 500 -6.56 -1.56 -20.00
CA ASP A 500 -7.87 -0.97 -19.75
C ASP A 500 -8.55 -1.44 -18.46
N VAL A 501 -8.34 -2.69 -18.06
CA VAL A 501 -8.88 -3.21 -16.79
C VAL A 501 -8.35 -2.41 -15.61
N GLY A 502 -7.12 -1.91 -15.74
CA GLY A 502 -6.47 -1.02 -14.79
C GLY A 502 -7.05 0.38 -14.73
N PHE A 503 -7.18 1.00 -15.90
CA PHE A 503 -7.69 2.36 -16.05
C PHE A 503 -9.13 2.47 -15.55
N ASN A 504 -9.93 1.43 -15.81
CA ASN A 504 -11.36 1.43 -15.52
C ASN A 504 -11.72 0.79 -14.17
N LEU A 505 -10.77 0.71 -13.24
CA LEU A 505 -11.10 0.36 -11.87
C LEU A 505 -12.00 1.47 -11.29
N PRO A 506 -13.10 1.14 -10.55
CA PRO A 506 -13.96 2.15 -9.92
C PRO A 506 -13.29 2.79 -8.69
N ASP A 507 -12.11 3.36 -8.88
CA ASP A 507 -11.25 3.95 -7.87
C ASP A 507 -10.53 5.15 -8.49
N PHE A 508 -10.64 6.32 -7.86
CA PHE A 508 -9.98 7.55 -8.34
C PHE A 508 -8.45 7.44 -8.39
N ARG A 509 -7.86 6.40 -7.81
CA ARG A 509 -6.42 6.10 -7.87
C ARG A 509 -6.03 5.15 -9.01
N ALA A 510 -6.98 4.74 -9.86
CA ALA A 510 -6.76 3.81 -10.96
C ALA A 510 -5.66 4.28 -11.92
N THR A 511 -5.71 5.55 -12.33
CA THR A 511 -4.75 6.19 -13.24
C THR A 511 -3.33 6.21 -12.65
N GLU A 512 -3.19 6.64 -11.40
CA GLU A 512 -1.91 6.64 -10.64
C GLU A 512 -1.32 5.24 -10.53
N ARG A 513 -2.13 4.25 -10.12
CA ARG A 513 -1.67 2.86 -9.99
C ARG A 513 -1.24 2.26 -11.32
N SER A 514 -1.98 2.57 -12.38
CA SER A 514 -1.66 2.06 -13.72
C SER A 514 -0.37 2.67 -14.25
N PHE A 515 -0.16 3.97 -14.07
CA PHE A 515 1.12 4.62 -14.37
C PHE A 515 2.29 3.97 -13.61
N GLN A 516 2.12 3.76 -12.29
CA GLN A 516 3.13 3.14 -11.43
C GLN A 516 3.47 1.72 -11.89
N LEU A 517 2.45 0.91 -12.21
CA LEU A 517 2.63 -0.46 -12.70
C LEU A 517 3.41 -0.48 -14.01
N ILE A 518 2.98 0.32 -15.01
CA ILE A 518 3.63 0.39 -16.32
C ILE A 518 5.10 0.81 -16.17
N THR A 519 5.34 1.85 -15.39
CA THR A 519 6.70 2.37 -15.16
C THR A 519 7.58 1.33 -14.43
N GLN A 520 7.05 0.63 -13.43
CA GLN A 520 7.78 -0.44 -12.73
C GLN A 520 8.11 -1.62 -13.65
N MET A 521 7.16 -2.02 -14.49
CA MET A 521 7.37 -3.09 -15.48
C MET A 521 8.50 -2.73 -16.46
N SER A 522 8.53 -1.50 -16.96
CA SER A 522 9.64 -0.98 -17.78
C SER A 522 10.97 -0.85 -17.02
N GLY A 523 10.94 -0.80 -15.70
CA GLY A 523 12.15 -0.71 -14.87
C GLY A 523 12.91 -2.03 -14.70
N ARG A 524 12.32 -3.16 -15.12
CA ARG A 524 12.79 -4.52 -14.81
C ARG A 524 13.53 -5.17 -15.97
N SER A 525 12.96 -5.06 -17.16
CA SER A 525 13.69 -5.34 -18.39
C SER A 525 14.90 -4.40 -18.46
N GLY A 526 16.09 -4.98 -18.52
CA GLY A 526 17.32 -4.21 -18.70
C GLY A 526 18.32 -4.23 -17.53
N ARG A 527 18.00 -4.84 -16.38
CA ARG A 527 18.88 -4.80 -15.19
C ARG A 527 20.09 -5.72 -15.27
N HIS A 528 20.00 -6.84 -15.98
CA HIS A 528 21.09 -7.81 -16.16
C HIS A 528 21.75 -7.77 -17.55
N VAL A 529 21.51 -6.72 -18.32
CA VAL A 529 22.03 -6.59 -19.68
C VAL A 529 23.54 -6.50 -19.65
N LYS A 530 24.21 -7.51 -20.19
CA LYS A 530 25.64 -7.41 -20.52
C LYS A 530 25.81 -6.41 -21.66
N GLU A 531 26.99 -5.81 -21.75
CA GLU A 531 27.34 -4.93 -22.86
C GLU A 531 27.10 -5.65 -24.20
N GLY A 532 26.21 -5.13 -25.05
CA GLY A 532 25.82 -5.75 -26.33
C GLY A 532 24.59 -6.67 -26.30
N GLU A 533 23.93 -6.87 -25.16
CA GLU A 533 22.72 -7.68 -25.03
C GLU A 533 21.44 -6.82 -25.12
N SER A 534 20.31 -7.37 -25.57
CA SER A 534 19.05 -6.63 -25.68
C SER A 534 18.47 -6.28 -24.30
N PRO A 535 17.97 -5.04 -24.06
CA PRO A 535 17.37 -4.63 -22.79
C PRO A 535 16.04 -5.33 -22.46
N GLY A 536 15.57 -6.24 -23.31
CA GLY A 536 14.25 -6.85 -23.20
C GLY A 536 13.16 -5.92 -23.75
N TYR A 537 11.98 -6.48 -23.94
CA TYR A 537 10.84 -5.85 -24.58
C TYR A 537 9.69 -5.68 -23.60
N VAL A 538 9.01 -4.53 -23.67
CA VAL A 538 7.78 -4.28 -22.91
C VAL A 538 6.67 -4.01 -23.91
N ILE A 539 5.65 -4.86 -23.92
CA ILE A 539 4.48 -4.72 -24.79
C ILE A 539 3.27 -4.43 -23.91
N ILE A 540 2.54 -3.38 -24.21
CA ILE A 540 1.30 -2.99 -23.53
C ILE A 540 0.16 -3.09 -24.54
N GLN A 541 -0.86 -3.86 -24.24
CA GLN A 541 -2.03 -3.99 -25.11
C GLN A 541 -3.23 -3.27 -24.48
N THR A 542 -3.90 -2.42 -25.26
CA THR A 542 -5.05 -1.65 -24.76
C THR A 542 -6.01 -1.22 -25.87
N PHE A 543 -7.28 -0.99 -25.51
CA PHE A 543 -8.24 -0.31 -26.37
C PHE A 543 -8.12 1.22 -26.31
N ASN A 544 -7.48 1.77 -25.27
CA ASN A 544 -7.28 3.20 -25.10
C ASN A 544 -5.79 3.55 -25.08
N THR A 545 -5.18 3.63 -26.27
CA THR A 545 -3.75 3.93 -26.46
C THR A 545 -3.35 5.34 -26.07
N GLU A 546 -4.32 6.26 -26.00
CA GLU A 546 -4.11 7.67 -25.66
C GLU A 546 -4.30 7.96 -24.16
N HIS A 547 -4.66 6.95 -23.36
CA HIS A 547 -4.85 7.11 -21.93
C HIS A 547 -3.60 7.72 -21.25
N GLU A 548 -3.82 8.67 -20.35
CA GLU A 548 -2.76 9.49 -19.76
C GLU A 548 -1.65 8.66 -19.11
N SER A 549 -2.02 7.59 -18.37
CA SER A 549 -1.06 6.68 -17.76
C SER A 549 -0.08 6.06 -18.78
N ILE A 550 -0.52 5.78 -20.01
CA ILE A 550 0.32 5.22 -21.08
C ILE A 550 1.19 6.31 -21.68
N THR A 551 0.57 7.44 -22.05
CA THR A 551 1.25 8.56 -22.72
C THR A 551 2.43 9.07 -21.88
N PHE A 552 2.23 9.27 -20.57
CA PHE A 552 3.30 9.71 -19.69
C PHE A 552 4.31 8.60 -19.37
N ALA A 553 3.86 7.36 -19.15
CA ALA A 553 4.77 6.26 -18.83
C ALA A 553 5.70 5.90 -19.99
N ARG A 554 5.22 6.01 -21.25
CA ARG A 554 6.04 5.81 -22.46
C ARG A 554 7.22 6.76 -22.54
N ASN A 555 7.03 7.99 -22.07
CA ASN A 555 8.06 9.04 -22.07
C ASN A 555 8.84 9.12 -20.74
N HIS A 556 8.55 8.24 -19.78
CA HIS A 556 9.08 8.28 -18.41
C HIS A 556 8.84 9.64 -17.71
N ASP A 557 7.75 10.33 -18.06
CA ASP A 557 7.44 11.67 -17.58
C ASP A 557 6.51 11.61 -16.36
N TYR A 558 7.11 11.31 -15.19
CA TYR A 558 6.39 11.31 -13.93
C TYR A 558 5.91 12.72 -13.52
N GLU A 559 6.71 13.77 -13.79
CA GLU A 559 6.35 15.12 -13.37
C GLU A 559 5.13 15.65 -14.13
N GLY A 560 5.09 15.44 -15.45
CA GLY A 560 3.94 15.75 -16.28
C GLY A 560 2.70 14.97 -15.84
N PHE A 561 2.85 13.66 -15.61
CA PHE A 561 1.77 12.82 -15.07
C PHE A 561 1.22 13.37 -13.75
N ALA A 562 2.11 13.63 -12.78
CA ALA A 562 1.70 14.05 -11.45
C ALA A 562 1.00 15.41 -11.47
N ASN A 563 1.48 16.36 -12.28
CA ASN A 563 0.84 17.67 -12.41
C ASN A 563 -0.55 17.57 -13.05
N ASN A 564 -0.71 16.72 -14.06
CA ASN A 564 -1.99 16.49 -14.72
C ASN A 564 -3.01 15.86 -13.76
N GLU A 565 -2.63 14.76 -13.12
CA GLU A 565 -3.49 14.03 -12.19
C GLU A 565 -3.85 14.87 -10.95
N LEU A 566 -2.92 15.68 -10.41
CA LEU A 566 -3.21 16.59 -9.30
C LEU A 566 -4.24 17.66 -9.67
N MET A 567 -4.25 18.13 -10.92
CA MET A 567 -5.25 19.08 -11.42
C MET A 567 -6.65 18.44 -11.42
N ILE A 568 -6.77 17.25 -12.01
CA ILE A 568 -8.02 16.48 -12.09
C ILE A 568 -8.56 16.19 -10.68
N ARG A 569 -7.70 15.67 -9.79
CA ARG A 569 -8.09 15.39 -8.39
C ARG A 569 -8.47 16.65 -7.63
N GLY A 570 -7.83 17.77 -7.92
CA GLY A 570 -8.15 19.06 -7.31
C GLY A 570 -9.56 19.55 -7.65
N ALA A 571 -9.99 19.37 -8.90
CA ALA A 571 -11.33 19.77 -9.34
C ALA A 571 -12.45 19.04 -8.59
N LEU A 572 -12.18 17.82 -8.11
CA LEU A 572 -13.15 16.96 -7.42
C LEU A 572 -12.83 16.75 -5.93
N ASN A 573 -11.94 17.54 -5.33
CA ASN A 573 -11.54 17.39 -3.91
C ASN A 573 -11.06 15.97 -3.54
N TYR A 574 -10.42 15.25 -4.47
CA TYR A 574 -9.80 13.96 -4.18
C TYR A 574 -8.42 14.13 -3.53
N PRO A 575 -7.98 13.15 -2.70
CA PRO A 575 -6.63 13.12 -2.17
C PRO A 575 -5.56 13.13 -3.28
N PRO A 576 -4.48 13.91 -3.16
CA PRO A 576 -4.02 14.61 -1.97
C PRO A 576 -4.45 16.09 -1.84
N VAL A 577 -5.26 16.60 -2.77
CA VAL A 577 -5.75 17.99 -2.71
C VAL A 577 -6.84 18.14 -1.65
N GLY A 578 -7.77 17.19 -1.62
CA GLY A 578 -8.74 17.04 -0.54
C GLY A 578 -8.38 15.92 0.45
N LYS A 579 -9.30 15.71 1.38
CA LYS A 579 -9.34 14.61 2.35
C LYS A 579 -10.56 13.77 2.12
N LEU A 580 -10.39 12.48 2.36
CA LEU A 580 -11.43 11.48 2.16
C LEU A 580 -11.53 10.61 3.40
N VAL A 581 -12.76 10.38 3.87
CA VAL A 581 -13.06 9.44 4.94
C VAL A 581 -14.12 8.47 4.47
N GLY A 582 -13.82 7.18 4.55
CA GLY A 582 -14.80 6.12 4.30
C GLY A 582 -15.44 5.66 5.61
N MET A 583 -16.76 5.71 5.71
CA MET A 583 -17.52 5.10 6.79
C MET A 583 -18.25 3.87 6.27
N ARG A 584 -17.78 2.68 6.64
CA ARG A 584 -18.36 1.40 6.23
C ARG A 584 -19.32 0.88 7.28
N ILE A 585 -20.57 0.69 6.90
CA ILE A 585 -21.64 0.15 7.73
C ILE A 585 -21.81 -1.32 7.35
N GLN A 586 -21.71 -2.23 8.32
CA GLN A 586 -21.84 -3.66 8.05
C GLN A 586 -22.58 -4.41 9.14
N GLY A 587 -23.31 -5.47 8.76
CA GLY A 587 -24.11 -6.28 9.67
C GLY A 587 -24.72 -7.50 8.99
N THR A 588 -25.25 -8.44 9.75
CA THR A 588 -25.85 -9.69 9.23
C THR A 588 -27.26 -9.50 8.65
N HIS A 589 -27.93 -8.39 8.96
CA HIS A 589 -29.30 -8.10 8.53
C HIS A 589 -29.34 -6.87 7.62
N LEU A 590 -29.65 -7.08 6.33
CA LEU A 590 -29.64 -6.02 5.31
C LEU A 590 -30.48 -4.79 5.71
N GLY A 591 -31.73 -4.98 6.13
CA GLY A 591 -32.61 -3.87 6.48
C GLY A 591 -32.06 -2.96 7.60
N LYS A 592 -31.44 -3.56 8.63
CA LYS A 592 -30.80 -2.80 9.72
C LYS A 592 -29.58 -2.02 9.22
N VAL A 593 -28.77 -2.63 8.34
CA VAL A 593 -27.57 -2.00 7.76
C VAL A 593 -27.96 -0.81 6.90
N GLU A 594 -28.94 -0.98 6.03
CA GLU A 594 -29.43 0.06 5.12
C GLU A 594 -30.07 1.22 5.89
N GLU A 595 -30.93 0.93 6.88
CA GLU A 595 -31.53 1.95 7.74
C GLU A 595 -30.47 2.75 8.51
N THR A 596 -29.45 2.06 9.05
CA THR A 596 -28.33 2.69 9.75
C THR A 596 -27.53 3.58 8.80
N ALA A 597 -27.29 3.15 7.56
CA ALA A 597 -26.57 3.93 6.56
C ALA A 597 -27.34 5.21 6.17
N ARG A 598 -28.66 5.09 5.95
CA ARG A 598 -29.55 6.25 5.68
C ARG A 598 -29.62 7.20 6.88
N LEU A 599 -29.67 6.68 8.11
CA LEU A 599 -29.64 7.49 9.31
C LEU A 599 -28.30 8.22 9.47
N LEU A 600 -27.17 7.56 9.24
CA LEU A 600 -25.85 8.17 9.26
C LEU A 600 -25.74 9.33 8.26
N ALA A 601 -26.23 9.13 7.02
CA ALA A 601 -26.24 10.18 6.00
C ALA A 601 -27.10 11.39 6.41
N ARG A 602 -28.31 11.16 6.97
CA ARG A 602 -29.16 12.24 7.49
C ARG A 602 -28.50 13.00 8.63
N ARG A 603 -27.84 12.30 9.56
CA ARG A 603 -27.06 12.92 10.64
C ARG A 603 -25.93 13.79 10.07
N ALA A 604 -25.23 13.31 9.05
CA ALA A 604 -24.16 14.05 8.40
C ALA A 604 -24.67 15.35 7.76
N GLN A 605 -25.80 15.31 7.04
CA GLN A 605 -26.40 16.52 6.47
C GLN A 605 -26.88 17.49 7.55
N SER A 606 -27.53 16.99 8.61
CA SER A 606 -27.96 17.83 9.73
C SER A 606 -26.79 18.52 10.44
N LEU A 607 -25.64 17.86 10.59
CA LEU A 607 -24.42 18.48 11.13
C LEU A 607 -23.92 19.63 10.26
N LYS A 608 -23.95 19.47 8.93
CA LYS A 608 -23.56 20.52 7.99
C LYS A 608 -24.48 21.74 8.07
N GLU A 609 -25.79 21.51 8.12
CA GLU A 609 -26.79 22.58 8.21
C GLU A 609 -26.70 23.33 9.55
N LYS A 610 -26.46 22.60 10.64
CA LYS A 610 -26.42 23.16 11.99
C LYS A 610 -25.13 23.93 12.29
N PHE A 611 -24.00 23.49 11.75
CA PHE A 611 -22.68 24.06 12.07
C PHE A 611 -22.00 24.59 10.80
N PRO A 612 -21.93 25.93 10.61
CA PRO A 612 -21.35 26.55 9.41
C PRO A 612 -19.92 26.10 9.08
N GLN A 613 -19.12 25.77 10.10
CA GLN A 613 -17.75 25.25 9.93
C GLN A 613 -17.67 23.92 9.14
N TYR A 614 -18.78 23.20 9.00
CA TYR A 614 -18.87 21.96 8.25
C TYR A 614 -19.54 22.13 6.88
N ALA A 615 -19.88 23.36 6.46
CA ALA A 615 -20.58 23.61 5.20
C ALA A 615 -19.83 23.06 3.96
N SER A 616 -18.50 23.06 3.98
CA SER A 616 -17.62 22.54 2.91
C SER A 616 -17.41 21.02 2.95
N MET A 617 -18.09 20.29 3.85
CA MET A 617 -18.03 18.83 3.88
C MET A 617 -18.99 18.27 2.82
N GLU A 618 -18.46 17.58 1.82
CA GLU A 618 -19.25 16.79 0.88
C GLU A 618 -19.57 15.42 1.50
N VAL A 619 -20.81 14.97 1.33
CA VAL A 619 -21.30 13.68 1.83
C VAL A 619 -21.83 12.92 0.64
N LEU A 620 -21.14 11.86 0.23
CA LEU A 620 -21.54 10.98 -0.87
C LEU A 620 -22.09 9.66 -0.33
N GLY A 621 -23.17 9.19 -0.95
CA GLY A 621 -23.93 8.03 -0.48
C GLY A 621 -25.09 8.40 0.46
N PRO A 622 -25.65 7.43 1.20
CA PRO A 622 -25.12 6.09 1.39
C PRO A 622 -25.26 5.26 0.12
N ALA A 623 -24.25 4.47 -0.20
CA ALA A 623 -24.24 3.58 -1.36
C ALA A 623 -23.92 2.15 -0.93
N GLU A 624 -24.38 1.16 -1.69
CA GLU A 624 -23.95 -0.22 -1.49
C GLU A 624 -22.46 -0.34 -1.77
N ALA A 625 -21.72 -1.00 -0.86
CA ALA A 625 -20.28 -1.18 -1.05
C ALA A 625 -20.03 -2.06 -2.29
N PRO A 626 -18.96 -1.85 -3.08
CA PRO A 626 -18.68 -2.59 -4.31
C PRO A 626 -18.79 -4.11 -4.18
N LEU A 627 -18.41 -4.64 -3.02
CA LEU A 627 -18.72 -5.99 -2.61
C LEU A 627 -19.86 -5.99 -1.57
N ALA A 628 -21.11 -6.03 -2.05
CA ALA A 628 -22.35 -5.94 -1.28
C ALA A 628 -22.41 -6.85 -0.04
N LYS A 629 -21.92 -8.08 -0.16
CA LYS A 629 -21.93 -9.07 0.94
C LYS A 629 -20.60 -9.81 1.04
N LEU A 630 -20.03 -9.88 2.24
CA LEU A 630 -18.79 -10.61 2.50
C LEU A 630 -18.86 -11.35 3.83
N ARG A 631 -18.54 -12.65 3.82
CA ARG A 631 -18.58 -13.52 5.01
C ARG A 631 -19.90 -13.40 5.79
N GLY A 632 -21.02 -13.33 5.06
CA GLY A 632 -22.37 -13.21 5.63
C GLY A 632 -22.79 -11.79 6.08
N GLN A 633 -21.91 -10.80 6.00
CA GLN A 633 -22.20 -9.40 6.36
C GLN A 633 -22.59 -8.60 5.12
N PHE A 634 -23.75 -7.94 5.15
CA PHE A 634 -24.15 -6.91 4.19
C PHE A 634 -23.40 -5.62 4.46
N ARG A 635 -23.07 -4.85 3.41
CA ARG A 635 -22.17 -3.70 3.51
C ARG A 635 -22.66 -2.50 2.71
N TYR A 636 -22.74 -1.37 3.39
CA TYR A 636 -22.95 -0.05 2.82
C TYR A 636 -21.79 0.86 3.21
N HIS A 637 -21.64 1.98 2.52
CA HIS A 637 -20.72 3.02 2.94
C HIS A 637 -21.24 4.44 2.72
N LEU A 638 -20.62 5.37 3.42
CA LEU A 638 -20.76 6.80 3.26
C LEU A 638 -19.36 7.38 3.09
N LEU A 639 -19.16 8.22 2.08
CA LEU A 639 -17.87 8.90 1.86
C LEU A 639 -17.99 10.36 2.25
N LEU A 640 -17.02 10.85 3.01
CA LEU A 640 -16.92 12.25 3.40
C LEU A 640 -15.71 12.86 2.70
N LYS A 641 -15.91 13.96 1.97
CA LYS A 641 -14.86 14.67 1.23
C LYS A 641 -14.80 16.13 1.66
N THR A 642 -13.60 16.68 1.78
CA THR A 642 -13.41 18.11 2.02
C THR A 642 -12.00 18.56 1.66
N ASN A 643 -11.81 19.84 1.36
CA ASN A 643 -10.50 20.45 1.20
C ASN A 643 -9.92 21.02 2.51
N GLN A 644 -10.64 20.91 3.63
CA GLN A 644 -10.21 21.43 4.93
C GLN A 644 -9.82 20.30 5.90
N ASN A 645 -8.50 20.07 6.07
CA ASN A 645 -8.00 18.97 6.91
C ASN A 645 -8.44 19.07 8.38
N SER A 646 -8.56 20.28 8.92
CA SER A 646 -8.82 20.52 10.35
C SER A 646 -10.22 20.07 10.81
N ILE A 647 -11.20 20.04 9.91
CA ILE A 647 -12.60 19.73 10.26
C ILE A 647 -12.95 18.24 10.14
N VAL A 648 -12.12 17.45 9.46
CA VAL A 648 -12.40 16.02 9.14
C VAL A 648 -12.62 15.19 10.40
N ASN A 649 -11.63 15.19 11.30
CA ASN A 649 -11.70 14.37 12.51
C ASN A 649 -12.77 14.86 13.50
N PRO A 650 -12.91 16.17 13.77
CA PRO A 650 -14.03 16.68 14.57
C PRO A 650 -15.39 16.29 14.01
N PHE A 651 -15.62 16.44 12.69
CA PHE A 651 -16.87 16.08 12.05
C PHE A 651 -17.16 14.58 12.19
N ALA A 652 -16.18 13.72 11.89
CA ALA A 652 -16.35 12.28 11.99
C ALA A 652 -16.63 11.81 13.43
N ARG A 653 -15.95 12.39 14.43
CA ARG A 653 -16.23 12.11 15.86
C ARG A 653 -17.64 12.51 16.25
N GLN A 654 -18.06 13.71 15.89
CA GLN A 654 -19.38 14.23 16.22
C GLN A 654 -20.50 13.46 15.50
N LEU A 655 -20.25 13.00 14.27
CA LEU A 655 -21.18 12.17 13.51
C LEU A 655 -21.42 10.81 14.18
N LEU A 656 -20.33 10.15 14.63
CA LEU A 656 -20.41 8.87 15.35
C LEU A 656 -21.08 9.02 16.73
N GLY A 657 -20.67 10.02 17.52
CA GLY A 657 -21.15 10.21 18.90
C GLY A 657 -20.87 8.99 19.78
N ASP A 658 -21.77 8.72 20.73
CA ASP A 658 -21.76 7.55 21.64
C ASP A 658 -22.09 6.21 20.94
N GLN A 659 -22.55 6.26 19.70
CA GLN A 659 -23.05 5.12 18.92
C GLN A 659 -24.21 4.34 19.56
N GLU A 660 -24.90 4.86 20.58
CA GLU A 660 -26.07 4.19 21.18
C GLU A 660 -27.24 4.05 20.19
N TRP A 661 -27.27 4.94 19.19
CA TRP A 661 -28.22 4.92 18.08
C TRP A 661 -27.96 3.81 17.06
N VAL A 662 -26.80 3.14 17.09
CA VAL A 662 -26.46 2.05 16.17
C VAL A 662 -27.12 0.75 16.67
N PRO A 663 -27.97 0.10 15.87
CA PRO A 663 -28.67 -1.09 16.32
C PRO A 663 -27.72 -2.27 16.55
N SER A 664 -28.05 -3.10 17.55
CA SER A 664 -27.28 -4.31 17.84
C SER A 664 -27.15 -5.22 16.60
N GLY A 665 -25.92 -5.67 16.35
CA GLY A 665 -25.53 -6.47 15.18
C GLY A 665 -25.03 -5.66 13.99
N VAL A 666 -25.09 -4.33 14.03
CA VAL A 666 -24.51 -3.43 13.01
C VAL A 666 -23.26 -2.76 13.58
N LYS A 667 -22.24 -2.56 12.74
CA LYS A 667 -21.00 -1.87 13.08
C LYS A 667 -20.68 -0.81 12.04
N ILE A 668 -20.16 0.32 12.51
CA ILE A 668 -19.62 1.38 11.65
C ILE A 668 -18.09 1.36 11.80
N LEU A 669 -17.40 1.15 10.69
CA LEU A 669 -15.95 1.16 10.60
C LEU A 669 -15.52 2.44 9.89
N VAL A 670 -14.64 3.22 10.52
CA VAL A 670 -14.07 4.43 9.92
C VAL A 670 -12.73 4.12 9.28
N ASP A 671 -12.51 4.69 8.10
CA ASP A 671 -11.28 4.63 7.35
C ASP A 671 -10.85 6.06 6.96
N ILE A 672 -9.91 6.61 7.72
CA ILE A 672 -9.33 7.93 7.44
C ILE A 672 -8.26 7.78 6.36
N ASP A 673 -8.31 8.61 5.33
CA ASP A 673 -7.43 8.53 4.16
C ASP A 673 -7.45 7.09 3.57
N PRO A 674 -8.61 6.61 3.08
CA PRO A 674 -8.69 5.28 2.49
C PRO A 674 -7.85 5.22 1.23
N MET A 675 -7.03 4.16 1.11
CA MET A 675 -6.30 3.88 -0.12
C MET A 675 -7.11 3.01 -1.09
N ASN A 676 -8.11 2.28 -0.60
CA ASN A 676 -8.97 1.42 -1.41
C ASN A 676 -10.42 1.59 -0.96
N LEU A 677 -11.31 1.81 -1.93
CA LEU A 677 -12.75 1.93 -1.70
C LEU A 677 -13.55 0.73 -2.24
N LEU A 678 -12.89 -0.23 -2.87
CA LEU A 678 -13.45 -1.47 -3.41
C LEU A 678 -13.61 -2.59 -2.36
#